data_AF-A0A941GME2-F1
#
_entry.id   AF-A0A941GME2-F1
#
_cell.length_a   1.000
_cell.length_b   1.000
_cell.length_c   1.000
_cell.angle_alpha   90.00
_cell.angle_beta   90.00
_cell.angle_gamma   90.00
#
_symmetry.space_group_name_H-M   'P 1'
#
loop_
_entity.id
_entity.type
_entity.pdbx_description
1 polymer ?
#
loop_
_entity_poly.entity_id
_entity_poly.type
_entity_poly.pdbx_seq_one_letter_code
_entity_poly.pdbx_strand_id
1 'polypeptide(L)'
;MTILVNFNCFFKNINESLTIHYTISNFGERTNTLQITPGIETSCQRWHEAFESIVKTGLFDDVEIGSGGNCADSAQELEESFNQLLNSEPEIKNNLDSALNTKEDILFLVKNENTNNDDLRKYPWQCYNLLKEYKNSEIALAKINFNYNAKLERNYSTPVKILVVFGTEQSEQQEPTKLKSFKTDIKNLKYVIKYIEVIDSDHPDDLPNKLPSINANTAYIILATPKSTEDLKKYIKQGCDIFCYIGHSNSAENNADGYIYLESNNRKVEKINISVLRDCLNEVREHKNNPLQLAIFTSCKGFGLADVFDKLNIPNIIAMRSLLPLEVGRKFLREFLTNFIQDKNTLHIAVRKARDILEENYGNQYPGVQWLPQLFLHPEAAKNILTWDGLITSPFIYIERPPLEKRCYDTMIQSGSLLRLRSAKGMGKSLLIDNILSGLNINEYKVVKLNFLEADQNILNDLDRLGKWFCKTVSRRSNISDEVTKRWEEDLGKINVSYYLEEYLLPSFPQDLVLVLDNVEELFPHKNIADEFFSLFRIWRQEANTRKIWQKLHLIMAYSTEEYMEGYIDINHSPLENVGEEIELPDFSSEQILELANGYDAGLTKEDIHEITQIVGGHLYLIQKAIYAMAKQQLSLENFILTATTEEGIYGDHLRGLWFKLQKFPELQEGMQKVVTSSTPVDLGTMLNKKLHSLGLVKFEHNAIKPRYQLYAQYFSDRLT
;
A
#
# COMPACT_ATOMS: atom_id res chain seq x y z
N MET A 1 -3.23 2.07 9.88
CA MET A 1 -3.28 3.53 9.65
C MET A 1 -1.96 4.08 10.13
N THR A 2 -1.23 4.82 9.30
CA THR A 2 0.10 5.35 9.67
C THR A 2 -0.05 6.59 10.53
N ILE A 3 0.72 6.69 11.62
CA ILE A 3 0.82 7.88 12.44
C ILE A 3 1.94 8.77 11.91
N LEU A 4 1.60 10.01 11.57
CA LEU A 4 2.58 11.02 11.18
C LEU A 4 3.05 11.81 12.41
N VAL A 5 4.36 11.88 12.60
CA VAL A 5 5.02 12.70 13.62
C VAL A 5 5.89 13.72 12.88
N ASN A 6 5.58 15.00 13.00
CA ASN A 6 6.36 16.06 12.36
C ASN A 6 7.45 16.52 13.31
N PHE A 7 8.71 16.48 12.91
CA PHE A 7 9.85 17.12 13.57
C PHE A 7 10.22 18.39 12.80
N ASN A 8 9.79 19.56 13.26
CA ASN A 8 10.23 20.84 12.71
C ASN A 8 11.54 21.25 13.39
N CYS A 9 12.61 21.16 12.63
CA CYS A 9 13.98 21.35 13.09
C CYS A 9 14.51 22.73 12.66
N PHE A 10 15.22 23.41 13.56
CA PHE A 10 15.74 24.75 13.33
C PHE A 10 17.18 24.86 13.84
N PHE A 11 18.10 25.31 12.98
CA PHE A 11 19.43 25.74 13.42
C PHE A 11 19.39 27.22 13.81
N LYS A 12 19.67 27.54 15.08
CA LYS A 12 19.67 28.93 15.56
C LYS A 12 20.93 29.70 15.12
N ASN A 13 22.05 28.98 15.05
CA ASN A 13 23.31 29.33 14.40
C ASN A 13 23.88 28.01 13.83
N ILE A 14 24.49 28.03 12.64
CA ILE A 14 24.91 26.82 11.88
C ILE A 14 25.74 25.82 12.72
N ASN A 15 26.34 26.24 13.85
CA ASN A 15 27.20 25.41 14.70
C ASN A 15 26.87 25.41 16.21
N GLU A 16 25.70 25.89 16.67
CA GLU A 16 25.49 26.09 18.13
C GLU A 16 24.27 25.38 18.75
N SER A 17 23.10 25.32 18.09
CA SER A 17 21.93 24.63 18.66
C SER A 17 20.90 24.22 17.60
N LEU A 18 20.30 23.04 17.81
CA LEU A 18 19.27 22.42 16.97
C LEU A 18 17.97 22.39 17.78
N THR A 19 17.02 23.23 17.45
CA THR A 19 15.70 23.20 18.09
C THR A 19 14.81 22.21 17.36
N ILE A 20 14.16 21.28 18.08
CA ILE A 20 13.18 20.35 17.50
C ILE A 20 11.80 20.64 18.10
N HIS A 21 10.95 21.26 17.29
CA HIS A 21 9.51 21.31 17.56
C HIS A 21 8.90 20.04 17.00
N TYR A 22 7.94 19.43 17.70
CA TYR A 22 7.24 18.29 17.12
C TYR A 22 5.76 18.27 17.39
N THR A 23 5.05 17.76 16.40
CA THR A 23 3.61 17.60 16.44
C THR A 23 3.28 16.17 16.13
N ILE A 24 2.58 15.53 17.06
CA ILE A 24 1.95 14.22 16.85
C ILE A 24 0.53 14.50 16.41
N SER A 25 0.10 13.88 15.32
CA SER A 25 -1.15 14.18 14.60
C SER A 25 -2.42 14.25 15.47
N ASN A 26 -2.40 13.76 16.72
CA ASN A 26 -3.52 13.75 17.66
C ASN A 26 -3.21 14.28 19.08
N PHE A 27 -2.00 14.78 19.38
CA PHE A 27 -1.59 15.14 20.77
C PHE A 27 -1.09 16.57 20.97
N GLY A 28 -1.33 17.46 19.99
CA GLY A 28 -0.96 18.88 20.07
C GLY A 28 0.52 19.14 19.77
N GLU A 29 0.92 20.42 19.87
CA GLU A 29 2.27 20.89 19.57
C GLU A 29 3.15 20.88 20.84
N ARG A 30 4.36 20.33 20.75
CA ARG A 30 5.37 20.30 21.81
C ARG A 30 6.68 20.88 21.29
N THR A 31 7.48 21.50 22.16
CA THR A 31 8.74 22.16 21.78
C THR A 31 9.85 21.76 22.74
N ASN A 32 10.96 21.25 22.22
CA ASN A 32 12.18 20.98 22.97
C ASN A 32 13.39 21.53 22.20
N THR A 33 14.40 22.03 22.90
CA THR A 33 15.61 22.60 22.27
C THR A 33 16.81 21.70 22.55
N LEU A 34 17.42 21.12 21.51
CA LEU A 34 18.67 20.37 21.65
C LEU A 34 19.87 21.32 21.49
N GLN A 35 20.87 21.16 22.36
CA GLN A 35 22.17 21.82 22.14
C GLN A 35 23.01 20.94 21.21
N ILE A 36 23.55 21.50 20.13
CA ILE A 36 24.38 20.72 19.21
C ILE A 36 25.72 20.45 19.88
N THR A 37 26.09 19.17 19.99
CA THR A 37 27.44 18.79 20.39
C THR A 37 28.43 19.26 19.31
N PRO A 38 29.46 20.07 19.65
CA PRO A 38 30.49 20.46 18.69
C PRO A 38 31.16 19.24 18.06
N GLY A 39 31.34 19.24 16.73
CA GLY A 39 32.13 18.23 16.01
C GLY A 39 31.34 17.18 15.21
N ILE A 40 30.01 17.14 15.30
CA ILE A 40 29.20 16.14 14.58
C ILE A 40 29.29 16.25 13.05
N GLU A 41 29.48 17.46 12.52
CA GLU A 41 29.73 17.68 11.09
C GLU A 41 31.06 17.07 10.65
N THR A 42 32.08 17.16 11.52
CA THR A 42 33.39 16.57 11.27
C THR A 42 33.28 15.04 11.24
N SER A 43 32.53 14.43 12.16
CA SER A 43 32.28 12.98 12.14
C SER A 43 31.46 12.56 10.91
N CYS A 44 30.47 13.36 10.49
CA CYS A 44 29.74 13.14 9.23
C CYS A 44 30.66 13.12 8.00
N GLN A 45 31.57 14.11 7.92
CA GLN A 45 32.51 14.22 6.81
C GLN A 45 33.52 13.05 6.82
N ARG A 46 34.08 12.71 7.98
CA ARG A 46 35.01 11.58 8.12
C ARG A 46 34.39 10.26 7.66
N TRP A 47 33.18 9.95 8.14
CA TRP A 47 32.48 8.74 7.71
C TRP A 47 32.22 8.75 6.20
N HIS A 48 31.81 9.88 5.63
CA HIS A 48 31.53 9.98 4.20
C HIS A 48 32.79 9.72 3.35
N GLU A 49 33.92 10.34 3.71
CA GLU A 49 35.22 10.12 3.06
C GLU A 49 35.69 8.67 3.20
N ALA A 50 35.52 8.07 4.39
CA ALA A 50 35.83 6.68 4.67
C ALA A 50 35.04 5.72 3.79
N PHE A 51 33.73 5.92 3.77
CA PHE A 51 32.79 5.11 3.04
C PHE A 51 33.09 5.18 1.53
N GLU A 52 33.24 6.38 0.98
CA GLU A 52 33.59 6.55 -0.43
C GLU A 52 34.93 5.91 -0.79
N SER A 53 35.91 5.92 0.12
CA SER A 53 37.19 5.25 -0.09
C SER A 53 37.01 3.73 -0.24
N ILE A 54 36.25 3.08 0.66
CA ILE A 54 35.94 1.65 0.57
C ILE A 54 35.25 1.32 -0.75
N VAL A 55 34.24 2.11 -1.15
CA VAL A 55 33.50 1.87 -2.40
C VAL A 55 34.41 2.00 -3.63
N LYS A 56 35.40 2.92 -3.61
CA LYS A 56 36.33 3.14 -4.73
C LYS A 56 37.46 2.11 -4.79
N THR A 57 38.00 1.70 -3.64
CA THR A 57 39.18 0.83 -3.56
C THR A 57 38.82 -0.65 -3.48
N GLY A 58 37.63 -0.99 -2.96
CA GLY A 58 37.24 -2.36 -2.65
C GLY A 58 38.07 -3.00 -1.51
N LEU A 59 38.83 -2.19 -0.76
CA LEU A 59 39.65 -2.63 0.36
C LEU A 59 38.92 -2.32 1.68
N PHE A 60 38.62 -3.37 2.44
CA PHE A 60 37.75 -3.31 3.61
C PHE A 60 38.50 -3.07 4.94
N ASP A 61 39.79 -3.47 5.03
CA ASP A 61 40.52 -3.53 6.30
C ASP A 61 41.68 -2.52 6.48
N ASP A 62 42.13 -1.81 5.43
CA ASP A 62 43.42 -1.08 5.44
C ASP A 62 43.35 0.43 5.11
N VAL A 63 42.17 1.04 5.02
CA VAL A 63 42.08 2.50 4.79
C VAL A 63 42.19 3.23 6.13
N GLU A 64 43.41 3.41 6.64
CA GLU A 64 43.68 4.41 7.69
C GLU A 64 43.41 5.81 7.13
N ILE A 65 42.36 6.46 7.63
CA ILE A 65 42.09 7.87 7.32
C ILE A 65 42.78 8.65 8.42
N GLY A 66 43.71 9.54 8.03
CA GLY A 66 44.69 10.13 8.94
C GLY A 66 44.16 10.47 10.35
N SER A 67 44.91 10.10 11.39
CA SER A 67 44.63 10.38 12.81
C SER A 67 43.24 10.02 13.37
N GLY A 68 42.40 9.22 12.68
CA GLY A 68 40.98 9.04 13.04
C GLY A 68 40.35 7.65 12.90
N GLY A 69 41.11 6.57 12.66
CA GLY A 69 40.56 5.20 12.60
C GLY A 69 40.04 4.77 11.21
N ASN A 70 39.43 3.58 11.14
CA ASN A 70 38.88 3.01 9.89
C ASN A 70 37.39 3.42 9.66
N CYS A 71 36.76 2.96 8.58
CA CYS A 71 35.36 3.32 8.28
C CYS A 71 34.36 2.82 9.33
N ALA A 72 34.63 1.69 9.97
CA ALA A 72 33.77 1.18 11.04
C ALA A 72 33.85 2.07 12.27
N ASP A 73 35.05 2.50 12.65
CA ASP A 73 35.28 3.42 13.77
C ASP A 73 34.57 4.77 13.53
N SER A 74 34.73 5.34 12.34
CA SER A 74 34.08 6.62 11.99
C SER A 74 32.55 6.51 11.89
N ALA A 75 32.01 5.37 11.45
CA ALA A 75 30.58 5.10 11.48
C ALA A 75 30.06 5.03 12.93
N GLN A 76 30.75 4.27 13.79
CA GLN A 76 30.38 4.14 15.19
C GLN A 76 30.45 5.50 15.92
N GLU A 77 31.53 6.26 15.73
CA GLU A 77 31.69 7.61 16.31
C GLU A 77 30.52 8.52 15.90
N LEU A 78 30.11 8.47 14.62
CA LEU A 78 29.00 9.26 14.11
C LEU A 78 27.65 8.83 14.69
N GLU A 79 27.38 7.52 14.74
CA GLU A 79 26.13 6.99 15.33
C GLU A 79 26.02 7.36 16.81
N GLU A 80 27.10 7.19 17.57
CA GLU A 80 27.15 7.54 19.00
C GLU A 80 26.96 9.04 19.21
N SER A 81 27.69 9.88 18.47
CA SER A 81 27.60 11.34 18.59
C SER A 81 26.21 11.87 18.22
N PHE A 82 25.60 11.32 17.16
CA PHE A 82 24.26 11.72 16.73
C PHE A 82 23.17 11.26 17.70
N ASN A 83 23.27 10.04 18.22
CA ASN A 83 22.35 9.57 19.24
C ASN A 83 22.53 10.30 20.59
N GLN A 84 23.76 10.67 20.95
CA GLN A 84 24.01 11.50 22.14
C GLN A 84 23.34 12.87 21.99
N LEU A 85 23.41 13.48 20.80
CA LEU A 85 22.71 14.72 20.48
C LEU A 85 21.19 14.56 20.61
N LEU A 86 20.59 13.59 19.93
CA LEU A 86 19.14 13.41 19.91
C LEU A 86 18.56 12.98 21.27
N ASN A 87 19.34 12.29 22.10
CA ASN A 87 18.94 11.88 23.44
C ASN A 87 19.33 12.87 24.54
N SER A 88 19.92 14.03 24.19
CA SER A 88 20.26 15.08 25.17
C SER A 88 19.03 15.65 25.87
N GLU A 89 17.85 15.56 25.25
CA GLU A 89 16.57 15.94 25.82
C GLU A 89 15.65 14.71 25.97
N PRO A 90 15.69 14.00 27.12
CA PRO A 90 14.92 12.77 27.32
C PRO A 90 13.40 13.00 27.32
N GLU A 91 12.94 14.24 27.48
CA GLU A 91 11.53 14.59 27.39
C GLU A 91 10.94 14.28 26.01
N ILE A 92 11.70 14.43 24.92
CA ILE A 92 11.22 14.10 23.57
C ILE A 92 10.80 12.64 23.55
N LYS A 93 11.70 11.75 23.99
CA LYS A 93 11.43 10.32 24.05
C LYS A 93 10.27 9.99 25.00
N ASN A 94 10.27 10.52 26.22
CA ASN A 94 9.20 10.26 27.19
C ASN A 94 7.82 10.67 26.66
N ASN A 95 7.74 11.79 25.94
CA ASN A 95 6.50 12.26 25.33
C ASN A 95 6.08 11.34 24.16
N LEU A 96 7.01 10.92 23.31
CA LEU A 96 6.74 9.94 22.25
C LEU A 96 6.24 8.62 22.85
N ASP A 97 6.91 8.07 23.86
CA ASP A 97 6.53 6.82 24.54
C ASP A 97 5.17 6.91 25.24
N SER A 98 4.76 8.11 25.66
CA SER A 98 3.43 8.36 26.25
C SER A 98 2.31 8.44 25.22
N ALA A 99 2.63 8.76 23.97
CA ALA A 99 1.68 9.08 22.91
C ALA A 99 1.63 8.04 21.78
N LEU A 100 2.69 7.24 21.62
CA LEU A 100 2.89 6.29 20.53
C LEU A 100 3.10 4.88 21.07
N ASN A 101 2.66 3.90 20.29
CA ASN A 101 2.94 2.49 20.55
C ASN A 101 4.08 2.00 19.65
N THR A 102 5.02 1.23 20.21
CA THR A 102 6.19 0.67 19.50
C THR A 102 5.85 -0.22 18.30
N LYS A 103 4.58 -0.57 18.13
CA LYS A 103 4.05 -1.47 17.10
C LYS A 103 3.20 -0.78 16.04
N GLU A 104 2.94 0.51 16.19
CA GLU A 104 2.23 1.31 15.19
C GLU A 104 3.11 1.59 13.98
N ASP A 105 2.48 1.70 12.80
CA ASP A 105 3.14 2.20 11.61
C ASP A 105 3.36 3.71 11.80
N ILE A 106 4.62 4.15 11.94
CA ILE A 106 4.95 5.53 12.27
C ILE A 106 5.88 6.13 11.22
N LEU A 107 5.52 7.31 10.72
CA LEU A 107 6.38 8.12 9.87
C LEU A 107 6.84 9.35 10.65
N PHE A 108 8.14 9.44 10.92
CA PHE A 108 8.78 10.63 11.46
C PHE A 108 9.21 11.53 10.30
N LEU A 109 8.53 12.65 10.10
CA LEU A 109 8.80 13.60 9.03
C LEU A 109 9.61 14.80 9.55
N VAL A 110 10.87 14.89 9.16
CA VAL A 110 11.79 15.97 9.56
C VAL A 110 11.67 17.14 8.57
N LYS A 111 11.33 18.33 9.06
CA LYS A 111 11.20 19.59 8.31
C LYS A 111 12.26 20.59 8.74
N ASN A 112 12.75 21.42 7.81
CA ASN A 112 13.53 22.61 8.14
C ASN A 112 12.68 23.85 7.85
N GLU A 113 12.48 24.71 8.84
CA GLU A 113 11.61 25.89 8.72
C GLU A 113 12.38 27.21 8.49
N ASN A 114 13.70 27.26 8.70
CA ASN A 114 14.42 28.55 8.80
C ASN A 114 15.58 28.79 7.84
N THR A 115 15.98 27.84 6.98
CA THR A 115 17.12 28.09 6.07
C THR A 115 16.88 27.53 4.67
N ASN A 116 17.21 28.33 3.64
CA ASN A 116 17.52 27.85 2.29
C ASN A 116 18.81 27.00 2.24
N ASN A 117 19.41 26.72 3.40
CA ASN A 117 20.62 25.95 3.57
C ASN A 117 20.26 24.61 4.21
N ASP A 118 20.54 23.54 3.49
CA ASP A 118 19.91 22.24 3.60
C ASP A 118 20.72 21.24 4.46
N ASP A 119 21.31 21.76 5.54
CA ASP A 119 22.29 21.03 6.36
C ASP A 119 21.66 19.82 7.09
N LEU A 120 20.34 19.77 7.30
CA LEU A 120 19.69 18.62 7.94
C LEU A 120 19.83 17.31 7.14
N ARG A 121 19.89 17.37 5.80
CA ARG A 121 20.06 16.15 4.96
C ARG A 121 21.41 15.49 5.22
N LYS A 122 22.39 16.28 5.66
CA LYS A 122 23.74 15.85 6.00
C LYS A 122 23.84 15.02 7.27
N TYR A 123 22.74 14.77 7.98
CA TYR A 123 22.76 13.93 9.17
C TYR A 123 22.12 12.57 8.91
N PRO A 124 22.68 11.47 9.43
CA PRO A 124 22.14 10.13 9.22
C PRO A 124 20.94 9.90 10.13
N TRP A 125 19.84 10.62 9.90
CA TRP A 125 18.64 10.56 10.76
C TRP A 125 18.17 9.14 11.07
N GLN A 126 18.36 8.25 10.11
CA GLN A 126 17.95 6.88 10.22
C GLN A 126 18.79 6.01 11.16
N CYS A 127 19.90 6.52 11.69
CA CYS A 127 20.66 5.89 12.78
C CYS A 127 20.10 6.23 14.16
N TYR A 128 19.04 7.04 14.25
CA TYR A 128 18.42 7.36 15.52
C TYR A 128 17.87 6.09 16.19
N ASN A 129 18.36 5.80 17.39
CA ASN A 129 18.04 4.61 18.17
C ASN A 129 16.55 4.46 18.47
N LEU A 130 15.80 5.56 18.43
CA LEU A 130 14.33 5.54 18.50
C LEU A 130 13.73 4.54 17.49
N LEU A 131 14.26 4.47 16.26
CA LEU A 131 13.73 3.55 15.23
C LEU A 131 13.99 2.08 15.56
N LYS A 132 14.96 1.75 16.42
CA LYS A 132 15.18 0.38 16.91
C LYS A 132 14.09 -0.05 17.89
N GLU A 133 13.49 0.91 18.59
CA GLU A 133 12.40 0.70 19.55
C GLU A 133 11.03 0.66 18.85
N TYR A 134 10.81 1.59 17.92
CA TYR A 134 9.61 1.65 17.07
C TYR A 134 9.85 0.87 15.77
N LYS A 135 9.71 -0.46 15.81
CA LYS A 135 10.11 -1.34 14.70
C LYS A 135 9.37 -1.11 13.38
N ASN A 136 8.13 -0.62 13.45
CA ASN A 136 7.34 -0.25 12.29
C ASN A 136 7.41 1.25 12.05
N SER A 137 8.61 1.83 12.10
CA SER A 137 8.79 3.26 11.86
C SER A 137 9.91 3.57 10.88
N GLU A 138 9.80 4.72 10.24
CA GLU A 138 10.83 5.24 9.35
C GLU A 138 10.90 6.77 9.44
N ILE A 139 12.07 7.33 9.15
CA ILE A 139 12.29 8.77 9.02
C ILE A 139 12.30 9.17 7.55
N ALA A 140 11.50 10.20 7.23
CA ALA A 140 11.55 10.90 5.97
C ALA A 140 11.95 12.37 6.17
N LEU A 141 12.61 12.92 5.14
CA LEU A 141 12.97 14.32 5.07
C LEU A 141 11.92 15.06 4.24
N ALA A 142 11.39 16.15 4.78
CA ALA A 142 10.41 16.96 4.07
C ALA A 142 11.07 17.87 3.03
N LYS A 143 10.35 18.08 1.94
CA LYS A 143 10.72 19.02 0.89
C LYS A 143 10.13 20.40 1.19
N ILE A 144 10.92 21.45 0.96
CA ILE A 144 10.62 22.82 1.47
C ILE A 144 9.82 23.67 0.46
N ASN A 145 9.64 23.25 -0.80
CA ASN A 145 9.12 24.15 -1.84
C ASN A 145 8.13 23.56 -2.87
N PHE A 146 7.15 24.42 -3.23
CA PHE A 146 6.22 24.45 -4.38
C PHE A 146 4.94 23.59 -4.41
N ASN A 147 3.91 24.16 -5.06
CA ASN A 147 2.54 23.68 -5.33
C ASN A 147 2.46 22.21 -5.78
N TYR A 148 2.56 21.26 -4.86
CA TYR A 148 2.01 19.94 -5.06
C TYR A 148 0.50 20.03 -4.83
N ASN A 149 -0.27 19.89 -5.91
CA ASN A 149 -1.71 19.64 -5.80
C ASN A 149 -1.90 18.17 -5.43
N ALA A 150 -2.38 17.91 -4.21
CA ALA A 150 -2.79 16.57 -3.76
C ALA A 150 -3.87 15.90 -4.64
N LYS A 151 -4.45 16.63 -5.60
CA LYS A 151 -5.44 16.17 -6.59
C LYS A 151 -4.84 15.46 -7.83
N LEU A 152 -3.52 15.27 -7.94
CA LEU A 152 -2.91 14.56 -9.08
C LEU A 152 -3.13 13.04 -8.96
N GLU A 153 -4.35 12.62 -9.29
CA GLU A 153 -4.81 11.24 -9.19
C GLU A 153 -4.61 10.48 -10.51
N ARG A 154 -4.24 9.21 -10.38
CA ARG A 154 -3.91 8.31 -11.48
C ARG A 154 -5.15 7.88 -12.28
N ASN A 155 -4.96 7.51 -13.55
CA ASN A 155 -5.95 6.73 -14.28
C ASN A 155 -5.84 5.23 -13.93
N TYR A 156 -6.75 4.76 -13.09
CA TYR A 156 -6.81 3.38 -12.63
C TYR A 156 -7.28 2.37 -13.68
N SER A 157 -7.78 2.81 -14.84
CA SER A 157 -8.06 1.92 -15.97
C SER A 157 -6.79 1.52 -16.72
N THR A 158 -5.65 2.17 -16.42
CA THR A 158 -4.36 1.82 -17.00
C THR A 158 -3.55 0.96 -16.02
N PRO A 159 -2.67 0.09 -16.51
CA PRO A 159 -1.75 -0.69 -15.68
C PRO A 159 -0.66 0.19 -15.07
N VAL A 160 -0.18 -0.16 -13.86
CA VAL A 160 0.90 0.58 -13.19
C VAL A 160 2.19 0.40 -13.98
N LYS A 161 2.88 1.50 -14.28
CA LYS A 161 4.13 1.49 -15.05
C LYS A 161 5.31 1.93 -14.17
N ILE A 162 6.29 1.05 -14.07
CA ILE A 162 7.58 1.30 -13.42
C ILE A 162 8.64 1.39 -14.52
N LEU A 163 9.11 2.60 -14.82
CA LEU A 163 10.17 2.83 -15.79
C LEU A 163 11.53 2.76 -15.10
N VAL A 164 12.32 1.73 -15.41
CA VAL A 164 13.68 1.55 -14.90
C VAL A 164 14.70 1.90 -15.99
N VAL A 165 15.34 3.03 -15.82
CA VAL A 165 16.38 3.54 -16.71
C VAL A 165 17.76 3.11 -16.21
N PHE A 166 18.48 2.39 -17.06
CA PHE A 166 19.87 2.01 -16.84
C PHE A 166 20.81 3.00 -17.54
N GLY A 167 21.59 3.72 -16.75
CA GLY A 167 22.69 4.59 -17.17
C GLY A 167 24.02 3.85 -17.27
N THR A 168 25.13 4.59 -17.30
CA THR A 168 26.50 4.05 -17.44
C THR A 168 27.49 4.65 -16.44
N GLU A 169 28.71 4.10 -16.40
CA GLU A 169 29.80 4.60 -15.55
C GLU A 169 30.64 5.69 -16.24
N GLN A 170 31.37 6.47 -15.44
CA GLN A 170 32.17 7.62 -15.89
C GLN A 170 33.45 7.22 -16.66
N SER A 171 33.94 5.98 -16.52
CA SER A 171 35.22 5.53 -17.08
C SER A 171 35.04 4.41 -18.12
N GLU A 172 35.73 4.53 -19.25
CA GLU A 172 35.75 3.54 -20.33
C GLU A 172 36.45 2.21 -19.93
N GLN A 173 36.83 2.02 -18.65
CA GLN A 173 37.76 0.96 -18.20
C GLN A 173 37.19 -0.04 -17.19
N GLN A 174 35.90 0.00 -16.81
CA GLN A 174 35.28 -1.05 -15.99
C GLN A 174 34.05 -1.71 -16.65
N GLU A 175 33.83 -2.96 -16.26
CA GLU A 175 33.17 -4.02 -17.04
C GLU A 175 31.65 -3.82 -17.29
N PRO A 176 31.18 -3.79 -18.57
CA PRO A 176 29.75 -3.78 -18.96
C PRO A 176 28.92 -4.98 -18.45
N THR A 177 29.57 -5.99 -17.89
CA THR A 177 29.01 -7.25 -17.41
C THR A 177 28.18 -7.08 -16.12
N LYS A 178 28.55 -6.13 -15.25
CA LYS A 178 27.87 -5.94 -13.95
C LYS A 178 26.44 -5.39 -14.11
N LEU A 179 26.23 -4.39 -14.95
CA LEU A 179 24.91 -3.79 -15.18
C LEU A 179 23.94 -4.76 -15.90
N LYS A 180 24.47 -5.60 -16.79
CA LYS A 180 23.69 -6.68 -17.43
C LYS A 180 23.19 -7.71 -16.41
N SER A 181 23.99 -8.01 -15.38
CA SER A 181 23.54 -8.89 -14.31
C SER A 181 22.37 -8.26 -13.54
N PHE A 182 22.49 -6.98 -13.13
CA PHE A 182 21.41 -6.23 -12.47
C PHE A 182 20.12 -6.23 -13.33
N LYS A 183 20.22 -5.92 -14.62
CA LYS A 183 19.07 -5.98 -15.54
C LYS A 183 18.39 -7.36 -15.51
N THR A 184 19.17 -8.44 -15.44
CA THR A 184 18.67 -9.82 -15.34
C THR A 184 17.94 -10.09 -14.02
N ASP A 185 18.38 -9.51 -12.91
CA ASP A 185 17.71 -9.71 -11.62
C ASP A 185 16.37 -9.00 -11.54
N ILE A 186 16.26 -7.80 -12.13
CA ILE A 186 14.97 -7.12 -12.24
C ILE A 186 14.03 -7.94 -13.14
N LYS A 187 14.54 -8.53 -14.24
CA LYS A 187 13.74 -9.48 -15.05
C LYS A 187 13.21 -10.66 -14.24
N ASN A 188 13.97 -11.13 -13.26
CA ASN A 188 13.57 -12.25 -12.42
C ASN A 188 12.50 -11.89 -11.38
N LEU A 189 12.20 -10.61 -11.16
CA LEU A 189 11.12 -10.19 -10.25
C LEU A 189 9.75 -10.72 -10.67
N LYS A 190 9.51 -10.98 -11.97
CA LYS A 190 8.26 -11.59 -12.46
C LYS A 190 7.97 -12.98 -11.87
N TYR A 191 9.00 -13.66 -11.36
CA TYR A 191 8.85 -14.97 -10.71
C TYR A 191 8.63 -14.87 -9.20
N VAL A 192 8.87 -13.68 -8.62
CA VAL A 192 8.78 -13.42 -7.18
C VAL A 192 7.52 -12.63 -6.85
N ILE A 193 7.15 -11.68 -7.71
CA ILE A 193 6.02 -10.78 -7.50
C ILE A 193 4.87 -11.18 -8.42
N LYS A 194 3.71 -11.49 -7.83
CA LYS A 194 2.52 -11.86 -8.59
C LYS A 194 2.02 -10.67 -9.42
N TYR A 195 1.51 -10.96 -10.62
CA TYR A 195 0.88 -9.97 -11.52
C TYR A 195 1.81 -8.83 -12.00
N ILE A 196 3.12 -9.07 -12.02
CA ILE A 196 4.09 -8.20 -12.69
C ILE A 196 4.54 -8.83 -14.00
N GLU A 197 4.52 -8.03 -15.06
CA GLU A 197 5.19 -8.31 -16.33
C GLU A 197 6.42 -7.41 -16.48
N VAL A 198 7.54 -7.99 -16.95
CA VAL A 198 8.78 -7.24 -17.18
C VAL A 198 9.04 -7.14 -18.68
N ILE A 199 9.06 -5.91 -19.18
CA ILE A 199 9.26 -5.58 -20.59
C ILE A 199 10.68 -5.05 -20.75
N ASP A 200 11.46 -5.72 -21.61
CA ASP A 200 12.79 -5.25 -21.98
C ASP A 200 12.74 -4.51 -23.33
N SER A 201 13.11 -3.24 -23.32
CA SER A 201 13.17 -2.43 -24.54
C SER A 201 14.54 -1.81 -24.74
N ASP A 202 15.09 -2.07 -25.92
CA ASP A 202 16.33 -1.45 -26.39
C ASP A 202 16.04 -0.09 -27.06
N HIS A 203 14.81 0.14 -27.55
CA HIS A 203 14.39 1.39 -28.19
C HIS A 203 13.00 1.85 -27.71
N PRO A 204 12.76 3.17 -27.50
CA PRO A 204 11.48 3.67 -27.00
C PRO A 204 10.31 3.42 -27.97
N ASP A 205 10.58 3.42 -29.27
CA ASP A 205 9.54 3.23 -30.30
C ASP A 205 9.01 1.78 -30.35
N ASP A 206 9.66 0.83 -29.68
CA ASP A 206 9.20 -0.57 -29.58
C ASP A 206 8.14 -0.78 -28.50
N LEU A 207 8.06 0.12 -27.50
CA LEU A 207 7.19 -0.05 -26.34
C LEU A 207 5.72 -0.23 -26.70
N PRO A 208 5.12 0.59 -27.61
CA PRO A 208 3.71 0.47 -27.95
C PRO A 208 3.32 -0.92 -28.49
N ASN A 209 4.26 -1.61 -29.15
CA ASN A 209 4.04 -2.94 -29.72
C ASN A 209 4.36 -4.08 -28.74
N LYS A 210 5.19 -3.82 -27.73
CA LYS A 210 5.60 -4.81 -26.71
C LYS A 210 4.69 -4.81 -25.48
N LEU A 211 3.96 -3.74 -25.23
CA LEU A 211 2.98 -3.66 -24.15
C LEU A 211 1.79 -4.58 -24.49
N PRO A 212 1.50 -5.60 -23.65
CA PRO A 212 0.35 -6.48 -23.86
C PRO A 212 -0.97 -5.72 -23.91
N SER A 213 -2.02 -6.37 -24.44
CA SER A 213 -3.41 -5.90 -24.33
C SER A 213 -3.71 -5.48 -22.89
N ILE A 214 -4.32 -4.30 -22.72
CA ILE A 214 -4.56 -3.65 -21.43
C ILE A 214 -5.16 -4.65 -20.42
N ASN A 215 -4.40 -4.99 -19.39
CA ASN A 215 -4.90 -5.64 -18.19
C ASN A 215 -4.66 -4.70 -17.02
N ALA A 216 -5.71 -4.05 -16.51
CA ALA A 216 -5.61 -3.08 -15.42
C ALA A 216 -5.06 -3.69 -14.11
N ASN A 217 -5.10 -5.02 -13.98
CA ASN A 217 -4.60 -5.75 -12.80
C ASN A 217 -3.13 -6.18 -12.93
N THR A 218 -2.47 -5.93 -14.07
CA THR A 218 -1.05 -6.24 -14.28
C THR A 218 -0.22 -4.97 -14.15
N ALA A 219 0.90 -5.03 -13.42
CA ALA A 219 1.89 -3.96 -13.44
C ALA A 219 3.03 -4.26 -14.42
N TYR A 220 3.56 -3.23 -15.07
CA TYR A 220 4.66 -3.34 -16.01
C TYR A 220 5.93 -2.72 -15.44
N ILE A 221 7.01 -3.51 -15.40
CA ILE A 221 8.36 -2.98 -15.22
C ILE A 221 9.00 -2.87 -16.60
N ILE A 222 9.25 -1.64 -17.03
CA ILE A 222 9.90 -1.33 -18.31
C ILE A 222 11.39 -1.12 -18.04
N LEU A 223 12.22 -2.01 -18.57
CA LEU A 223 13.67 -1.87 -18.53
C LEU A 223 14.12 -1.09 -19.77
N ALA A 224 14.62 0.12 -19.56
CA ALA A 224 15.04 1.03 -20.61
C ALA A 224 16.55 1.27 -20.56
N THR A 225 17.20 1.17 -21.73
CA THR A 225 18.62 1.52 -21.93
C THR A 225 18.71 2.63 -22.99
N PRO A 226 18.31 3.88 -22.65
CA PRO A 226 18.30 4.98 -23.61
C PRO A 226 19.70 5.27 -24.14
N LYS A 227 19.79 5.53 -25.45
CA LYS A 227 21.05 5.74 -26.16
C LYS A 227 21.34 7.22 -26.47
N SER A 228 20.39 8.08 -26.11
CA SER A 228 20.49 9.54 -26.23
C SER A 228 19.57 10.25 -25.24
N THR A 229 19.79 11.55 -25.03
CA THR A 229 18.84 12.42 -24.32
C THR A 229 17.45 12.38 -24.95
N GLU A 230 17.34 12.35 -26.28
CA GLU A 230 16.07 12.21 -26.99
C GLU A 230 15.36 10.88 -26.72
N ASP A 231 16.10 9.76 -26.63
CA ASP A 231 15.51 8.47 -26.28
C ASP A 231 14.96 8.47 -24.85
N LEU A 232 15.72 9.04 -23.91
CA LEU A 232 15.28 9.18 -22.53
C LEU A 232 13.98 10.01 -22.46
N LYS A 233 13.93 11.15 -23.16
CA LYS A 233 12.71 11.97 -23.28
C LYS A 233 11.55 11.14 -23.83
N LYS A 234 11.77 10.37 -24.89
CA LYS A 234 10.73 9.51 -25.49
C LYS A 234 10.21 8.45 -24.51
N TYR A 235 11.09 7.76 -23.78
CA TYR A 235 10.69 6.79 -22.76
C TYR A 235 9.84 7.45 -21.67
N ILE A 236 10.32 8.57 -21.12
CA ILE A 236 9.65 9.31 -20.06
C ILE A 236 8.26 9.77 -20.54
N LYS A 237 8.16 10.36 -21.73
CA LYS A 237 6.91 10.84 -22.34
C LYS A 237 5.80 9.81 -22.50
N GLN A 238 6.08 8.50 -22.40
CA GLN A 238 5.04 7.47 -22.43
C GLN A 238 4.23 7.34 -21.13
N GLY A 239 4.63 8.08 -20.09
CA GLY A 239 4.01 8.08 -18.78
C GLY A 239 4.50 6.93 -17.90
N CYS A 240 4.76 7.22 -16.62
CA CYS A 240 5.11 6.21 -15.62
C CYS A 240 4.66 6.65 -14.23
N ASP A 241 4.22 5.69 -13.41
CA ASP A 241 3.81 5.92 -12.02
C ASP A 241 5.03 5.92 -11.09
N ILE A 242 6.03 5.09 -11.42
CA ILE A 242 7.32 5.01 -10.72
C ILE A 242 8.45 5.16 -11.73
N PHE A 243 9.36 6.08 -11.46
CA PHE A 243 10.59 6.26 -12.23
C PHE A 243 11.78 5.77 -11.40
N CYS A 244 12.62 4.92 -11.96
CA CYS A 244 13.85 4.44 -11.33
C CYS A 244 15.03 4.75 -12.23
N TYR A 245 16.06 5.42 -11.71
CA TYR A 245 17.34 5.58 -12.38
C TYR A 245 18.44 4.79 -11.66
N ILE A 246 19.15 3.96 -12.42
CA ILE A 246 20.27 3.14 -11.98
C ILE A 246 21.48 3.49 -12.86
N GLY A 247 22.56 4.04 -12.32
CA GLY A 247 23.71 4.44 -13.12
C GLY A 247 24.79 5.14 -12.31
N HIS A 248 25.48 6.13 -12.86
CA HIS A 248 26.25 7.09 -12.05
C HIS A 248 25.65 8.49 -12.21
N SER A 249 25.90 9.36 -11.23
CA SER A 249 25.61 10.79 -11.33
C SER A 249 26.72 11.59 -10.66
N ASN A 250 26.86 12.87 -11.00
CA ASN A 250 27.86 13.76 -10.40
C ASN A 250 27.31 15.18 -10.30
N SER A 251 27.72 15.94 -9.29
CA SER A 251 27.44 17.38 -9.22
C SER A 251 28.33 18.16 -10.19
N ALA A 252 27.84 19.32 -10.65
CA ALA A 252 28.65 20.30 -11.36
C ALA A 252 29.59 21.04 -10.39
N GLU A 253 30.69 21.59 -10.90
CA GLU A 253 31.75 22.25 -10.10
C GLU A 253 31.24 23.43 -9.23
N ASN A 254 30.09 24.01 -9.59
CA ASN A 254 29.46 25.11 -8.87
C ASN A 254 28.39 24.66 -7.85
N ASN A 255 28.19 23.35 -7.66
CA ASN A 255 27.13 22.73 -6.84
C ASN A 255 25.69 23.20 -7.17
N ALA A 256 25.48 23.96 -8.24
CA ALA A 256 24.17 24.50 -8.61
C ALA A 256 23.35 23.55 -9.49
N ASP A 257 24.01 22.53 -10.06
CA ASP A 257 23.45 21.59 -11.02
C ASP A 257 24.16 20.22 -10.97
N GLY A 258 23.64 19.22 -11.69
CA GLY A 258 24.21 17.87 -11.72
C GLY A 258 24.03 17.16 -13.07
N TYR A 259 24.67 16.00 -13.23
CA TYR A 259 24.58 15.18 -14.44
C TYR A 259 24.32 13.71 -14.13
N ILE A 260 23.51 13.06 -14.97
CA ILE A 260 23.43 11.61 -15.09
C ILE A 260 24.17 11.15 -16.35
N TYR A 261 24.62 9.90 -16.37
CA TYR A 261 25.42 9.35 -17.47
C TYR A 261 24.64 8.27 -18.23
N LEU A 262 24.53 8.42 -19.54
CA LEU A 262 23.97 7.39 -20.43
C LEU A 262 25.03 6.78 -21.34
N GLU A 263 24.84 5.52 -21.70
CA GLU A 263 25.64 4.84 -22.72
C GLU A 263 25.09 5.16 -24.12
N SER A 264 25.81 5.99 -24.89
CA SER A 264 25.43 6.32 -26.26
C SER A 264 25.75 5.20 -27.26
N ASN A 265 25.10 5.21 -28.43
CA ASN A 265 25.22 4.23 -29.52
C ASN A 265 26.67 3.91 -29.95
N ASN A 266 27.62 4.80 -29.69
CA ASN A 266 29.04 4.62 -30.03
C ASN A 266 29.93 4.24 -28.83
N ARG A 267 29.36 3.70 -27.74
CA ARG A 267 30.04 3.47 -26.44
C ARG A 267 30.64 4.73 -25.80
N LYS A 268 30.21 5.91 -26.27
CA LYS A 268 30.56 7.19 -25.65
C LYS A 268 29.60 7.46 -24.50
N VAL A 269 30.12 8.04 -23.42
CA VAL A 269 29.31 8.47 -22.30
C VAL A 269 28.67 9.82 -22.63
N GLU A 270 27.34 9.88 -22.69
CA GLU A 270 26.59 11.13 -22.80
C GLU A 270 26.25 11.66 -21.40
N LYS A 271 26.56 12.94 -21.16
CA LYS A 271 26.25 13.62 -19.90
C LYS A 271 24.92 14.34 -20.06
N ILE A 272 23.91 13.93 -19.30
CA ILE A 272 22.60 14.58 -19.29
C ILE A 272 22.50 15.45 -18.05
N ASN A 273 22.25 16.73 -18.26
CA ASN A 273 22.03 17.66 -17.17
C ASN A 273 20.71 17.32 -16.45
N ILE A 274 20.74 17.30 -15.12
CA ILE A 274 19.60 16.96 -14.28
C ILE A 274 18.44 17.95 -14.43
N SER A 275 18.69 19.21 -14.84
CA SER A 275 17.63 20.15 -15.24
C SER A 275 16.79 19.61 -16.40
N VAL A 276 17.41 18.95 -17.38
CA VAL A 276 16.70 18.29 -18.49
C VAL A 276 15.85 17.14 -17.97
N LEU A 277 16.41 16.31 -17.09
CA LEU A 277 15.65 15.23 -16.45
C LEU A 277 14.48 15.78 -15.65
N ARG A 278 14.70 16.86 -14.89
CA ARG A 278 13.69 17.54 -14.09
C ARG A 278 12.55 18.04 -14.95
N ASP A 279 12.84 18.67 -16.07
CA ASP A 279 11.82 19.18 -16.99
C ASP A 279 10.99 18.03 -17.56
N CYS A 280 11.63 16.92 -17.92
CA CYS A 280 10.94 15.71 -18.42
C CYS A 280 10.08 15.03 -17.35
N LEU A 281 10.60 14.88 -16.12
CA LEU A 281 9.86 14.26 -15.02
C LEU A 281 8.70 15.15 -14.54
N ASN A 282 8.85 16.47 -14.58
CA ASN A 282 7.76 17.41 -14.30
C ASN A 282 6.66 17.33 -15.37
N GLU A 283 7.01 17.20 -16.66
CA GLU A 283 6.04 16.97 -17.74
C GLU A 283 5.24 15.68 -17.50
N VAL A 284 5.91 14.61 -17.06
CA VAL A 284 5.26 13.31 -16.82
C VAL A 284 4.48 13.25 -15.52
N ARG A 285 4.84 14.03 -14.52
CA ARG A 285 4.01 14.17 -13.33
C ARG A 285 2.58 14.57 -13.69
N GLU A 286 2.43 15.44 -14.67
CA GLU A 286 1.12 15.93 -15.12
C GLU A 286 0.50 15.05 -16.21
N HIS A 287 1.09 13.88 -16.47
CA HIS A 287 0.59 12.95 -17.46
C HIS A 287 -0.77 12.36 -17.03
N LYS A 288 -1.80 12.58 -17.85
CA LYS A 288 -3.21 12.25 -17.53
C LYS A 288 -3.45 10.78 -17.13
N ASN A 289 -2.66 9.85 -17.66
CA ASN A 289 -2.88 8.42 -17.46
C ASN A 289 -2.03 7.79 -16.35
N ASN A 290 -0.78 8.23 -16.23
CA ASN A 290 0.22 7.63 -15.34
C ASN A 290 1.06 8.78 -14.75
N PRO A 291 0.48 9.60 -13.85
CA PRO A 291 1.20 10.69 -13.22
C PRO A 291 2.26 10.12 -12.28
N LEU A 292 3.49 10.62 -12.40
CA LEU A 292 4.62 10.18 -11.59
C LEU A 292 4.38 10.37 -10.08
N GLN A 293 4.31 9.26 -9.33
CA GLN A 293 4.07 9.22 -7.88
C GLN A 293 5.35 8.99 -7.08
N LEU A 294 6.33 8.27 -7.63
CA LEU A 294 7.57 7.95 -6.93
C LEU A 294 8.76 8.01 -7.89
N ALA A 295 9.83 8.68 -7.49
CA ALA A 295 11.11 8.61 -8.18
C ALA A 295 12.19 7.97 -7.29
N ILE A 296 12.94 7.02 -7.83
CA ILE A 296 14.01 6.30 -7.13
C ILE A 296 15.33 6.56 -7.87
N PHE A 297 16.30 7.13 -7.17
CA PHE A 297 17.65 7.37 -7.67
C PHE A 297 18.61 6.50 -6.89
N THR A 298 19.01 5.36 -7.46
CA THR A 298 19.91 4.40 -6.79
C THR A 298 21.38 4.77 -6.93
N SER A 299 21.68 5.89 -7.56
CA SER A 299 23.04 6.32 -7.89
C SER A 299 23.26 7.82 -7.70
N CYS A 300 23.90 8.18 -6.59
CA CYS A 300 24.18 9.57 -6.26
C CYS A 300 25.59 9.74 -5.70
N LYS A 301 26.38 10.65 -6.29
CA LYS A 301 27.50 11.29 -5.58
C LYS A 301 26.95 12.44 -4.73
N GLY A 302 26.48 12.11 -3.53
CA GLY A 302 26.28 13.07 -2.44
C GLY A 302 25.28 14.21 -2.69
N PHE A 303 25.25 15.13 -1.73
CA PHE A 303 24.31 16.24 -1.50
C PHE A 303 23.96 17.16 -2.69
N GLY A 304 24.70 17.13 -3.81
CA GLY A 304 24.50 18.05 -4.93
C GLY A 304 23.19 17.87 -5.72
N LEU A 305 22.48 16.75 -5.56
CA LEU A 305 21.17 16.53 -6.19
C LEU A 305 19.99 16.92 -5.29
N ALA A 306 20.22 17.20 -4.02
CA ALA A 306 19.15 17.47 -3.06
C ALA A 306 18.39 18.77 -3.41
N ASP A 307 19.12 19.85 -3.73
CA ASP A 307 18.57 21.10 -4.26
C ASP A 307 17.79 20.91 -5.58
N VAL A 308 18.17 19.88 -6.36
CA VAL A 308 17.48 19.52 -7.59
C VAL A 308 16.18 18.78 -7.28
N PHE A 309 16.17 17.91 -6.27
CA PHE A 309 14.99 17.21 -5.80
C PHE A 309 13.93 18.14 -5.21
N ASP A 310 14.33 19.25 -4.59
CA ASP A 310 13.40 20.31 -4.18
C ASP A 310 12.74 21.01 -5.35
N LYS A 311 13.42 21.07 -6.50
CA LYS A 311 12.89 21.63 -7.76
C LYS A 311 12.09 20.60 -8.57
N LEU A 312 12.21 19.30 -8.25
CA LEU A 312 11.32 18.27 -8.77
C LEU A 312 10.03 18.30 -7.96
N ASN A 313 8.91 18.72 -8.54
CA ASN A 313 7.64 18.70 -7.81
C ASN A 313 7.03 17.28 -7.85
N ILE A 314 7.78 16.27 -7.43
CA ILE A 314 7.37 14.85 -7.31
C ILE A 314 7.05 14.57 -5.83
N PRO A 315 5.92 13.90 -5.51
CA PRO A 315 5.46 13.74 -4.13
C PRO A 315 6.38 12.87 -3.27
N ASN A 316 6.93 11.80 -3.86
CA ASN A 316 7.78 10.84 -3.15
C ASN A 316 9.09 10.64 -3.91
N ILE A 317 10.23 10.74 -3.21
CA ILE A 317 11.55 10.47 -3.80
C ILE A 317 12.34 9.57 -2.85
N ILE A 318 12.97 8.53 -3.38
CA ILE A 318 14.01 7.76 -2.70
C ILE A 318 15.34 8.08 -3.38
N ALA A 319 16.33 8.54 -2.62
CA ALA A 319 17.65 8.85 -3.17
C ALA A 319 18.76 8.41 -2.23
N MET A 320 19.94 8.13 -2.80
CA MET A 320 21.09 7.68 -2.03
C MET A 320 21.92 8.86 -1.50
N ARG A 321 22.36 8.75 -0.25
CA ARG A 321 23.18 9.77 0.43
C ARG A 321 24.61 9.86 -0.11
N SER A 322 25.15 8.74 -0.59
CA SER A 322 26.54 8.61 -1.05
C SER A 322 26.63 7.63 -2.20
N LEU A 323 27.83 7.51 -2.79
CA LEU A 323 28.13 6.53 -3.82
C LEU A 323 27.78 5.14 -3.30
N LEU A 324 26.92 4.44 -4.05
CA LEU A 324 26.40 3.14 -3.66
C LEU A 324 27.09 2.04 -4.49
N PRO A 325 27.68 1.00 -3.87
CA PRO A 325 28.11 -0.18 -4.61
C PRO A 325 26.94 -0.79 -5.39
N LEU A 326 27.21 -1.26 -6.60
CA LEU A 326 26.15 -1.72 -7.50
C LEU A 326 25.34 -2.88 -6.89
N GLU A 327 26.01 -3.79 -6.19
CA GLU A 327 25.40 -4.91 -5.48
C GLU A 327 24.44 -4.46 -4.37
N VAL A 328 24.79 -3.40 -3.64
CA VAL A 328 23.95 -2.83 -2.58
C VAL A 328 22.72 -2.16 -3.20
N GLY A 329 22.89 -1.38 -4.27
CA GLY A 329 21.77 -0.77 -5.00
C GLY A 329 20.83 -1.78 -5.64
N ARG A 330 21.41 -2.87 -6.17
CA ARG A 330 20.66 -4.03 -6.68
C ARG A 330 19.84 -4.69 -5.60
N LYS A 331 20.44 -4.99 -4.45
CA LYS A 331 19.73 -5.60 -3.33
C LYS A 331 18.63 -4.68 -2.84
N PHE A 332 18.93 -3.40 -2.61
CA PHE A 332 17.96 -2.41 -2.15
C PHE A 332 16.72 -2.37 -3.05
N LEU A 333 16.89 -2.18 -4.36
CA LEU A 333 15.76 -2.03 -5.28
C LEU A 333 14.92 -3.31 -5.33
N ARG A 334 15.56 -4.49 -5.32
CA ARG A 334 14.85 -5.77 -5.29
C ARG A 334 14.00 -5.91 -4.03
N GLU A 335 14.59 -5.68 -2.86
CA GLU A 335 13.87 -5.83 -1.59
C GLU A 335 12.80 -4.76 -1.43
N PHE A 336 13.07 -3.52 -1.84
CA PHE A 336 12.09 -2.44 -1.85
C PHE A 336 10.88 -2.80 -2.71
N LEU A 337 11.08 -3.19 -3.99
CA LEU A 337 9.97 -3.53 -4.87
C LEU A 337 9.19 -4.75 -4.37
N THR A 338 9.86 -5.73 -3.79
CA THR A 338 9.20 -6.90 -3.17
C THR A 338 8.33 -6.45 -1.99
N ASN A 339 8.89 -5.71 -1.03
CA ASN A 339 8.16 -5.25 0.16
C ASN A 339 7.02 -4.26 -0.18
N PHE A 340 7.21 -3.42 -1.20
CA PHE A 340 6.22 -2.43 -1.59
C PHE A 340 5.07 -3.06 -2.39
N ILE A 341 5.38 -3.95 -3.34
CA ILE A 341 4.40 -4.50 -4.28
C ILE A 341 3.79 -5.80 -3.76
N GLN A 342 4.62 -6.78 -3.41
CA GLN A 342 4.16 -8.12 -3.03
C GLN A 342 3.57 -8.12 -1.62
N ASP A 343 4.28 -7.52 -0.67
CA ASP A 343 3.86 -7.47 0.73
C ASP A 343 2.93 -6.29 1.04
N LYS A 344 2.69 -5.43 0.04
CA LYS A 344 1.78 -4.28 0.10
C LYS A 344 2.06 -3.34 1.28
N ASN A 345 3.31 -3.23 1.71
CA ASN A 345 3.66 -2.29 2.77
C ASN A 345 3.49 -0.85 2.27
N THR A 346 3.22 0.06 3.20
CA THR A 346 3.30 1.50 2.94
C THR A 346 4.72 1.87 2.50
N LEU A 347 4.86 2.95 1.72
CA LEU A 347 6.15 3.36 1.13
C LEU A 347 7.30 3.38 2.14
N HIS A 348 7.09 4.04 3.28
CA HIS A 348 8.10 4.20 4.32
C HIS A 348 8.49 2.88 5.00
N ILE A 349 7.54 1.97 5.23
CA ILE A 349 7.84 0.63 5.77
C ILE A 349 8.60 -0.23 4.74
N ALA A 350 8.26 -0.12 3.45
CA ALA A 350 9.00 -0.82 2.40
C ALA A 350 10.46 -0.33 2.31
N VAL A 351 10.70 0.98 2.47
CA VAL A 351 12.06 1.54 2.57
C VAL A 351 12.77 1.01 3.81
N ARG A 352 12.13 1.03 4.98
CA ARG A 352 12.71 0.53 6.24
C ARG A 352 13.17 -0.92 6.12
N LYS A 353 12.28 -1.81 5.69
CA LYS A 353 12.58 -3.24 5.53
C LYS A 353 13.72 -3.47 4.54
N ALA A 354 13.74 -2.73 3.44
CA ALA A 354 14.84 -2.83 2.48
C ALA A 354 16.18 -2.42 3.10
N ARG A 355 16.20 -1.37 3.94
CA ARG A 355 17.41 -0.89 4.64
C ARG A 355 17.89 -1.87 5.71
N ASP A 356 16.99 -2.47 6.48
CA ASP A 356 17.34 -3.51 7.46
C ASP A 356 18.04 -4.69 6.77
N ILE A 357 17.53 -5.12 5.61
CA ILE A 357 18.16 -6.19 4.83
C ILE A 357 19.54 -5.76 4.31
N LEU A 358 19.76 -4.48 3.96
CA LEU A 358 21.09 -4.01 3.59
C LEU A 358 22.07 -4.12 4.75
N GLU A 359 21.68 -3.71 5.95
CA GLU A 359 22.51 -3.82 7.14
C GLU A 359 22.90 -5.27 7.42
N GLU A 360 21.93 -6.18 7.39
CA GLU A 360 22.16 -7.62 7.63
C GLU A 360 23.13 -8.26 6.63
N ASN A 361 23.11 -7.80 5.38
CA ASN A 361 23.90 -8.44 4.30
C ASN A 361 25.24 -7.73 4.04
N TYR A 362 25.32 -6.44 4.33
CA TYR A 362 26.42 -5.58 3.89
C TYR A 362 27.02 -4.71 5.00
N GLY A 363 26.44 -4.64 6.21
CA GLY A 363 26.91 -3.76 7.28
C GLY A 363 28.37 -3.97 7.66
N ASN A 364 28.84 -5.22 7.64
CA ASN A 364 30.25 -5.54 7.91
C ASN A 364 31.22 -5.03 6.83
N GLN A 365 30.78 -5.03 5.56
CA GLN A 365 31.60 -4.58 4.42
C GLN A 365 31.51 -3.07 4.23
N TYR A 366 30.35 -2.50 4.54
CA TYR A 366 30.00 -1.11 4.30
C TYR A 366 29.34 -0.54 5.57
N PRO A 367 30.13 -0.16 6.59
CA PRO A 367 29.59 0.38 7.84
C PRO A 367 28.70 1.61 7.60
N GLY A 368 27.46 1.56 8.09
CA GLY A 368 26.45 2.58 7.84
C GLY A 368 25.71 2.46 6.50
N VAL A 369 25.76 1.29 5.85
CA VAL A 369 25.07 1.02 4.57
C VAL A 369 23.57 1.33 4.63
N GLN A 370 22.93 1.08 5.77
CA GLN A 370 21.53 1.41 5.95
C GLN A 370 21.26 2.93 5.93
N TRP A 371 22.24 3.82 6.14
CA TRP A 371 22.02 5.28 6.12
C TRP A 371 22.00 5.86 4.69
N LEU A 372 22.26 5.03 3.68
CA LEU A 372 22.36 5.46 2.30
C LEU A 372 20.99 5.76 1.69
N PRO A 373 19.99 4.84 1.72
CA PRO A 373 18.69 5.13 1.12
C PRO A 373 17.92 6.13 2.00
N GLN A 374 17.65 7.32 1.46
CA GLN A 374 16.88 8.37 2.12
C GLN A 374 15.52 8.54 1.45
N LEU A 375 14.48 8.65 2.27
CA LEU A 375 13.13 8.94 1.84
C LEU A 375 12.86 10.44 1.95
N PHE A 376 12.45 11.05 0.85
CA PHE A 376 12.02 12.43 0.76
C PHE A 376 10.54 12.48 0.43
N LEU A 377 9.76 13.24 1.22
CA LEU A 377 8.32 13.34 1.05
C LEU A 377 7.89 14.80 0.94
N HIS A 378 6.96 15.05 0.03
CA HIS A 378 6.17 16.27 0.10
C HIS A 378 5.25 16.21 1.36
N PRO A 379 5.11 17.29 2.14
CA PRO A 379 4.27 17.27 3.35
C PRO A 379 2.83 16.78 3.13
N GLU A 380 2.21 17.14 2.01
CA GLU A 380 0.86 16.63 1.67
C GLU A 380 0.87 15.14 1.29
N ALA A 381 1.93 14.63 0.67
CA ALA A 381 2.07 13.20 0.38
C ALA A 381 2.29 12.39 1.66
N ALA A 382 2.89 12.99 2.70
CA ALA A 382 3.04 12.35 4.01
C ALA A 382 1.72 12.16 4.76
N LYS A 383 0.66 12.92 4.43
CA LYS A 383 -0.69 12.71 4.99
C LYS A 383 -1.38 11.48 4.38
N ASN A 384 -1.14 11.24 3.10
CA ASN A 384 -1.66 10.10 2.34
C ASN A 384 -0.50 9.30 1.76
N ILE A 385 0.18 8.56 2.63
CA ILE A 385 1.39 7.82 2.26
C ILE A 385 1.09 6.85 1.14
N LEU A 386 1.95 6.88 0.13
CA LEU A 386 1.84 6.01 -1.03
C LEU A 386 1.84 4.53 -0.62
N THR A 387 0.87 3.79 -1.15
CA THR A 387 0.78 2.33 -1.05
C THR A 387 0.65 1.73 -2.45
N TRP A 388 0.99 0.46 -2.60
CA TRP A 388 0.74 -0.23 -3.87
C TRP A 388 -0.74 -0.23 -4.23
N ASP A 389 -1.62 -0.52 -3.26
CA ASP A 389 -3.07 -0.50 -3.47
C ASP A 389 -3.58 0.89 -3.90
N GLY A 390 -3.00 1.98 -3.37
CA GLY A 390 -3.30 3.35 -3.81
C GLY A 390 -2.86 3.68 -5.24
N LEU A 391 -1.93 2.90 -5.82
CA LEU A 391 -1.56 2.99 -7.23
C LEU A 391 -2.50 2.19 -8.14
N ILE A 392 -3.15 1.14 -7.64
CA ILE A 392 -4.03 0.29 -8.45
C ILE A 392 -5.53 0.52 -8.21
N THR A 393 -5.91 1.28 -7.17
CA THR A 393 -7.33 1.55 -6.82
C THR A 393 -7.66 3.04 -6.73
N SER A 394 -8.82 3.44 -7.26
CA SER A 394 -9.33 4.82 -7.19
C SER A 394 -9.45 5.31 -5.75
N PRO A 395 -9.13 6.60 -5.44
CA PRO A 395 -9.32 7.14 -4.10
C PRO A 395 -10.79 7.02 -3.73
N PHE A 396 -11.06 6.24 -2.68
CA PHE A 396 -12.41 5.95 -2.24
C PHE A 396 -12.95 7.11 -1.41
N ILE A 397 -14.08 7.68 -1.84
CA ILE A 397 -14.88 8.59 -1.02
C ILE A 397 -15.93 7.74 -0.31
N TYR A 398 -15.91 7.75 1.01
CA TYR A 398 -16.95 7.09 1.79
C TYR A 398 -18.23 7.94 1.77
N ILE A 399 -19.34 7.35 1.34
CA ILE A 399 -20.67 7.97 1.39
C ILE A 399 -21.49 7.20 2.41
N GLU A 400 -22.09 7.94 3.36
CA GLU A 400 -22.91 7.35 4.40
C GLU A 400 -24.19 6.72 3.82
N ARG A 401 -24.63 5.63 4.45
CA ARG A 401 -25.86 4.90 4.16
C ARG A 401 -26.83 4.90 5.33
N PRO A 402 -27.36 6.05 5.78
CA PRO A 402 -28.25 6.07 6.94
C PRO A 402 -29.46 5.14 6.76
N PRO A 403 -29.88 4.38 7.79
CA PRO A 403 -29.36 4.38 9.16
C PRO A 403 -28.27 3.31 9.43
N LEU A 404 -27.58 2.81 8.40
CA LEU A 404 -26.71 1.64 8.46
C LEU A 404 -25.50 1.86 9.37
N GLU A 405 -24.81 2.99 9.27
CA GLU A 405 -23.69 3.37 10.14
C GLU A 405 -24.13 3.40 11.59
N LYS A 406 -25.28 4.01 11.87
CA LYS A 406 -25.85 4.08 13.21
C LYS A 406 -26.08 2.68 13.78
N ARG A 407 -26.66 1.76 13.00
CA ARG A 407 -26.85 0.35 13.42
C ARG A 407 -25.52 -0.35 13.71
N CYS A 408 -24.48 -0.10 12.91
CA CYS A 408 -23.15 -0.62 13.16
C CYS A 408 -22.60 -0.11 14.51
N TYR A 409 -22.65 1.21 14.75
CA TYR A 409 -22.16 1.80 16.00
C TYR A 409 -22.97 1.32 17.21
N ASP A 410 -24.31 1.32 17.12
CA ASP A 410 -25.20 0.82 18.17
C ASP A 410 -24.92 -0.66 18.51
N THR A 411 -24.50 -1.46 17.53
CA THR A 411 -24.06 -2.85 17.73
C THR A 411 -22.71 -2.90 18.43
N MET A 412 -21.75 -2.08 18.01
CA MET A 412 -20.38 -2.08 18.56
C MET A 412 -20.32 -1.62 20.02
N ILE A 413 -21.26 -0.78 20.45
CA ILE A 413 -21.40 -0.35 21.86
C ILE A 413 -21.81 -1.52 22.78
N GLN A 414 -22.47 -2.56 22.24
CA GLN A 414 -22.90 -3.71 23.05
C GLN A 414 -21.69 -4.54 23.50
N SER A 415 -21.62 -4.86 24.79
CA SER A 415 -20.61 -5.78 25.32
C SER A 415 -20.64 -7.12 24.60
N GLY A 416 -19.48 -7.65 24.22
CA GLY A 416 -19.41 -8.93 23.53
C GLY A 416 -19.98 -8.93 22.11
N SER A 417 -19.97 -7.80 21.40
CA SER A 417 -20.72 -7.64 20.14
C SER A 417 -20.25 -8.58 19.04
N LEU A 418 -21.18 -8.94 18.14
CA LEU A 418 -20.86 -9.56 16.86
C LEU A 418 -21.65 -8.85 15.77
N LEU A 419 -20.93 -8.15 14.90
CA LEU A 419 -21.45 -7.46 13.72
C LEU A 419 -21.09 -8.26 12.46
N ARG A 420 -22.08 -8.60 11.64
CA ARG A 420 -21.90 -9.33 10.37
C ARG A 420 -22.29 -8.43 9.20
N LEU A 421 -21.34 -8.12 8.34
CA LEU A 421 -21.52 -7.35 7.12
C LEU A 421 -21.55 -8.28 5.92
N ARG A 422 -22.70 -8.39 5.25
CA ARG A 422 -22.86 -9.25 4.06
C ARG A 422 -23.30 -8.48 2.83
N SER A 423 -22.77 -8.85 1.67
CA SER A 423 -23.18 -8.32 0.37
C SER A 423 -22.42 -9.04 -0.76
N ALA A 424 -22.78 -8.79 -2.01
CA ALA A 424 -21.92 -9.11 -3.15
C ALA A 424 -20.53 -8.43 -3.05
N LYS A 425 -19.53 -8.89 -3.83
CA LYS A 425 -18.21 -8.25 -3.86
C LYS A 425 -18.35 -6.83 -4.43
N GLY A 426 -17.55 -5.88 -3.94
CA GLY A 426 -17.55 -4.50 -4.44
C GLY A 426 -18.66 -3.57 -3.93
N MET A 427 -19.45 -3.98 -2.93
CA MET A 427 -20.48 -3.10 -2.30
C MET A 427 -19.93 -2.24 -1.15
N GLY A 428 -18.62 -2.29 -0.86
CA GLY A 428 -17.96 -1.42 0.12
C GLY A 428 -18.03 -1.92 1.57
N LYS A 429 -17.97 -3.24 1.80
CA LYS A 429 -17.88 -3.82 3.15
C LYS A 429 -16.64 -3.34 3.90
N SER A 430 -15.46 -3.48 3.30
CA SER A 430 -14.19 -3.08 3.90
C SER A 430 -14.13 -1.57 4.17
N LEU A 431 -14.73 -0.75 3.29
CA LEU A 431 -14.86 0.71 3.51
C LEU A 431 -15.73 1.04 4.72
N LEU A 432 -16.86 0.36 4.87
CA LEU A 432 -17.72 0.51 6.05
C LEU A 432 -16.99 0.07 7.32
N ILE A 433 -16.21 -1.02 7.27
CA ILE A 433 -15.36 -1.43 8.39
C ILE A 433 -14.38 -0.32 8.74
N ASP A 434 -13.65 0.22 7.76
CA ASP A 434 -12.69 1.30 8.01
C ASP A 434 -13.35 2.54 8.60
N ASN A 435 -14.56 2.90 8.15
CA ASN A 435 -15.35 3.98 8.72
C ASN A 435 -15.83 3.71 10.16
N ILE A 436 -16.21 2.47 10.47
CA ILE A 436 -16.57 2.09 11.85
C ILE A 436 -15.34 2.22 12.75
N LEU A 437 -14.20 1.66 12.31
CA LEU A 437 -12.97 1.63 13.10
C LEU A 437 -12.37 3.02 13.30
N SER A 438 -12.49 3.94 12.33
CA SER A 438 -12.02 5.32 12.48
C SER A 438 -12.78 6.08 13.57
N GLY A 439 -14.02 5.68 13.86
CA GLY A 439 -14.84 6.21 14.94
C GLY A 439 -14.55 5.62 16.32
N LEU A 440 -13.72 4.57 16.42
CA LEU A 440 -13.40 3.93 17.70
C LEU A 440 -12.23 4.62 18.42
N ASN A 441 -12.35 4.75 19.75
CA ASN A 441 -11.29 5.31 20.58
C ASN A 441 -10.17 4.28 20.81
N ILE A 442 -8.96 4.57 20.33
CA ILE A 442 -7.78 3.70 20.48
C ILE A 442 -7.38 3.43 21.94
N ASN A 443 -7.80 4.29 22.88
CA ASN A 443 -7.56 4.09 24.31
C ASN A 443 -8.51 3.05 24.93
N GLU A 444 -9.68 2.83 24.31
CA GLU A 444 -10.71 1.90 24.78
C GLU A 444 -10.65 0.56 24.05
N TYR A 445 -10.26 0.58 22.77
CA TYR A 445 -10.28 -0.58 21.90
C TYR A 445 -8.91 -0.91 21.30
N LYS A 446 -8.53 -2.19 21.39
CA LYS A 446 -7.45 -2.80 20.61
C LYS A 446 -8.03 -3.44 19.36
N VAL A 447 -7.71 -2.92 18.20
CA VAL A 447 -8.20 -3.47 16.92
C VAL A 447 -7.18 -4.44 16.34
N VAL A 448 -7.66 -5.60 15.89
CA VAL A 448 -6.87 -6.61 15.18
C VAL A 448 -7.66 -7.08 13.97
N LYS A 449 -7.08 -6.94 12.78
CA LYS A 449 -7.70 -7.40 11.52
C LYS A 449 -7.11 -8.74 11.11
N LEU A 450 -7.94 -9.65 10.61
CA LEU A 450 -7.59 -10.94 10.02
C LEU A 450 -8.20 -11.01 8.64
N ASN A 451 -7.43 -11.47 7.66
CA ASN A 451 -7.92 -11.76 6.33
C ASN A 451 -7.68 -13.24 6.04
N PHE A 452 -8.76 -13.99 5.77
CA PHE A 452 -8.68 -15.43 5.54
C PHE A 452 -8.04 -15.81 4.20
N LEU A 453 -7.87 -14.87 3.26
CA LEU A 453 -7.06 -15.07 2.04
C LEU A 453 -5.58 -15.33 2.34
N GLU A 454 -5.11 -15.00 3.54
CA GLU A 454 -3.74 -15.24 3.97
C GLU A 454 -3.51 -16.66 4.50
N ALA A 455 -4.58 -17.41 4.76
CA ALA A 455 -4.50 -18.79 5.19
C ALA A 455 -4.41 -19.71 3.96
N ASP A 456 -3.38 -20.56 3.94
CA ASP A 456 -3.25 -21.59 2.92
C ASP A 456 -4.39 -22.62 3.03
N GLN A 457 -4.73 -23.28 1.92
CA GLN A 457 -5.80 -24.31 1.90
C GLN A 457 -5.54 -25.46 2.89
N ASN A 458 -4.29 -25.83 3.15
CA ASN A 458 -3.97 -26.86 4.16
C ASN A 458 -4.25 -26.41 5.62
N ILE A 459 -4.43 -25.11 5.87
CA ILE A 459 -4.87 -24.53 7.14
C ILE A 459 -6.38 -24.49 7.17
N LEU A 460 -7.02 -24.00 6.11
CA LEU A 460 -8.49 -23.91 6.01
C LEU A 460 -9.18 -25.29 6.04
N ASN A 461 -8.49 -26.35 5.60
CA ASN A 461 -8.99 -27.72 5.55
C ASN A 461 -8.76 -28.52 6.85
N ASP A 462 -8.25 -27.89 7.91
CA ASP A 462 -7.99 -28.56 9.19
C ASP A 462 -8.34 -27.65 10.37
N LEU A 463 -9.33 -28.05 11.18
CA LEU A 463 -9.86 -27.22 12.26
C LEU A 463 -8.81 -26.87 13.34
N ASP A 464 -7.89 -27.80 13.64
CA ASP A 464 -6.85 -27.59 14.63
C ASP A 464 -5.79 -26.61 14.11
N ARG A 465 -5.37 -26.79 12.85
CA ARG A 465 -4.46 -25.85 12.18
C ARG A 465 -5.08 -24.47 12.00
N LEU A 466 -6.36 -24.40 11.65
CA LEU A 466 -7.11 -23.15 11.56
C LEU A 466 -7.14 -22.43 12.91
N GLY A 467 -7.48 -23.14 13.99
CA GLY A 467 -7.50 -22.59 15.33
C GLY A 467 -6.13 -22.09 15.80
N LYS A 468 -5.06 -22.87 15.54
CA LYS A 468 -3.67 -22.46 15.81
C LYS A 468 -3.28 -21.23 14.98
N TRP A 469 -3.56 -21.23 13.69
CA TRP A 469 -3.28 -20.11 12.80
C TRP A 469 -4.01 -18.85 13.29
N PHE A 470 -5.31 -18.96 13.58
CA PHE A 470 -6.11 -17.86 14.11
C PHE A 470 -5.49 -17.27 15.38
N CYS A 471 -5.20 -18.09 16.38
CA CYS A 471 -4.62 -17.64 17.65
C CYS A 471 -3.23 -17.01 17.46
N LYS A 472 -2.37 -17.62 16.64
CA LYS A 472 -1.03 -17.10 16.32
C LYS A 472 -1.12 -15.76 15.60
N THR A 473 -1.99 -15.65 14.61
CA THR A 473 -2.18 -14.44 13.82
C THR A 473 -2.75 -13.31 14.68
N VAL A 474 -3.76 -13.57 15.51
CA VAL A 474 -4.27 -12.57 16.47
C VAL A 474 -3.17 -12.11 17.41
N SER A 475 -2.38 -13.03 17.98
CA SER A 475 -1.28 -12.70 18.91
C SER A 475 -0.24 -11.81 18.23
N ARG A 476 0.24 -12.23 17.05
CA ARG A 476 1.27 -11.51 16.29
C ARG A 476 0.81 -10.14 15.84
N ARG A 477 -0.45 -10.00 15.39
CA ARG A 477 -1.03 -8.70 14.99
C ARG A 477 -1.35 -7.80 16.17
N SER A 478 -1.66 -8.39 17.32
CA SER A 478 -1.69 -7.68 18.60
C SER A 478 -0.29 -7.40 19.16
N ASN A 479 0.73 -7.96 18.50
CA ASN A 479 2.15 -7.94 18.83
C ASN A 479 2.48 -8.47 20.24
N ILE A 480 1.72 -9.44 20.72
CA ILE A 480 2.09 -10.23 21.90
C ILE A 480 2.66 -11.57 21.45
N SER A 481 3.45 -12.21 22.32
CA SER A 481 4.07 -13.49 21.99
C SER A 481 2.98 -14.52 21.65
N ASP A 482 3.19 -15.33 20.61
CA ASP A 482 2.26 -16.44 20.37
C ASP A 482 2.60 -17.60 21.31
N GLU A 483 1.79 -17.73 22.36
CA GLU A 483 1.93 -18.79 23.37
C GLU A 483 1.16 -20.06 22.98
N VAL A 484 0.70 -20.13 21.73
CA VAL A 484 -0.18 -21.19 21.21
C VAL A 484 0.46 -22.56 21.44
N THR A 485 1.72 -22.78 21.04
CA THR A 485 2.37 -24.09 21.20
C THR A 485 2.48 -24.53 22.66
N LYS A 486 2.59 -23.59 23.61
CA LYS A 486 2.71 -23.92 25.04
C LYS A 486 1.36 -24.22 25.71
N ARG A 487 0.28 -23.62 25.21
CA ARG A 487 -1.07 -23.66 25.80
C ARG A 487 -2.04 -24.57 25.05
N TRP A 488 -1.65 -25.09 23.89
CA TRP A 488 -2.53 -25.92 23.07
C TRP A 488 -2.50 -27.36 23.53
N GLU A 489 -3.66 -27.89 23.91
CA GLU A 489 -3.81 -29.28 24.34
C GLU A 489 -4.45 -30.10 23.20
N GLU A 490 -3.86 -31.25 22.87
CA GLU A 490 -4.29 -32.05 21.71
C GLU A 490 -5.72 -32.60 21.85
N ASP A 491 -6.18 -32.85 23.08
CA ASP A 491 -7.48 -33.48 23.35
C ASP A 491 -8.65 -32.49 23.43
N LEU A 492 -8.40 -31.18 23.40
CA LEU A 492 -9.43 -30.15 23.58
C LEU A 492 -10.11 -29.72 22.25
N GLY A 493 -9.46 -29.94 21.10
CA GLY A 493 -10.01 -29.54 19.79
C GLY A 493 -10.29 -28.03 19.69
N LYS A 494 -11.43 -27.63 19.11
CA LYS A 494 -11.76 -26.21 18.84
C LYS A 494 -11.81 -25.31 20.08
N ILE A 495 -12.08 -25.87 21.27
CA ILE A 495 -12.19 -25.07 22.50
C ILE A 495 -10.83 -24.51 22.94
N ASN A 496 -9.72 -25.06 22.44
CA ASN A 496 -8.39 -24.47 22.61
C ASN A 496 -8.38 -22.98 22.21
N VAL A 497 -9.12 -22.62 21.16
CA VAL A 497 -9.25 -21.22 20.72
C VAL A 497 -9.89 -20.39 21.82
N SER A 498 -10.98 -20.87 22.42
CA SER A 498 -11.67 -20.18 23.52
C SER A 498 -10.76 -20.00 24.74
N TYR A 499 -10.06 -21.05 25.17
CA TYR A 499 -9.16 -20.97 26.33
C TYR A 499 -7.97 -20.04 26.05
N TYR A 500 -7.40 -20.09 24.86
CA TYR A 500 -6.33 -19.18 24.48
C TYR A 500 -6.80 -17.71 24.49
N LEU A 501 -8.01 -17.43 24.00
CA LEU A 501 -8.57 -16.09 24.05
C LEU A 501 -8.84 -15.65 25.49
N GLU A 502 -9.50 -16.49 26.27
CA GLU A 502 -9.95 -16.17 27.62
C GLU A 502 -8.81 -16.03 28.63
N GLU A 503 -7.87 -16.96 28.63
CA GLU A 503 -6.85 -17.05 29.68
C GLU A 503 -5.57 -16.28 29.33
N TYR A 504 -5.35 -16.01 28.04
CA TYR A 504 -4.13 -15.36 27.56
C TYR A 504 -4.41 -14.05 26.82
N LEU A 505 -5.15 -14.06 25.71
CA LEU A 505 -5.29 -12.86 24.89
C LEU A 505 -6.07 -11.74 25.60
N LEU A 506 -7.32 -11.97 25.99
CA LEU A 506 -8.20 -10.93 26.56
C LEU A 506 -7.64 -10.32 27.86
N PRO A 507 -7.01 -11.08 28.78
CA PRO A 507 -6.36 -10.51 29.95
C PRO A 507 -5.08 -9.71 29.63
N SER A 508 -4.45 -9.95 28.47
CA SER A 508 -3.22 -9.26 28.07
C SER A 508 -3.45 -7.82 27.60
N PHE A 509 -4.70 -7.39 27.43
CA PHE A 509 -5.04 -6.03 27.00
C PHE A 509 -5.81 -5.29 28.10
N PRO A 510 -5.40 -4.05 28.46
CA PRO A 510 -6.23 -3.19 29.26
C PRO A 510 -7.51 -2.80 28.51
N GLN A 511 -7.41 -2.58 27.19
CA GLN A 511 -8.51 -2.30 26.26
C GLN A 511 -9.42 -3.52 26.02
N ASP A 512 -10.59 -3.25 25.43
CA ASP A 512 -11.44 -4.26 24.80
C ASP A 512 -10.89 -4.63 23.42
N LEU A 513 -10.98 -5.90 23.02
CA LEU A 513 -10.43 -6.42 21.77
C LEU A 513 -11.50 -6.42 20.67
N VAL A 514 -11.25 -5.69 19.58
CA VAL A 514 -12.06 -5.74 18.35
C VAL A 514 -11.34 -6.61 17.32
N LEU A 515 -11.88 -7.79 17.03
CA LEU A 515 -11.40 -8.65 15.95
C LEU A 515 -12.23 -8.43 14.69
N VAL A 516 -11.56 -7.96 13.64
CA VAL A 516 -12.13 -7.87 12.30
C VAL A 516 -11.73 -9.10 11.50
N LEU A 517 -12.70 -9.83 11.01
CA LEU A 517 -12.53 -11.04 10.22
C LEU A 517 -13.04 -10.76 8.80
N ASP A 518 -12.12 -10.49 7.88
CA ASP A 518 -12.41 -10.25 6.48
C ASP A 518 -12.20 -11.52 5.64
N ASN A 519 -12.95 -11.62 4.55
CA ASN A 519 -12.95 -12.77 3.64
C ASN A 519 -13.24 -14.13 4.31
N VAL A 520 -14.06 -14.17 5.37
CA VAL A 520 -14.38 -15.42 6.08
C VAL A 520 -15.10 -16.46 5.21
N GLU A 521 -15.60 -16.04 4.05
CA GLU A 521 -16.16 -16.90 3.02
C GLU A 521 -15.18 -17.97 2.48
N GLU A 522 -13.86 -17.78 2.62
CA GLU A 522 -12.85 -18.78 2.26
C GLU A 522 -12.99 -20.10 3.05
N LEU A 523 -13.68 -20.09 4.20
CA LEU A 523 -14.00 -21.30 4.96
C LEU A 523 -15.23 -22.04 4.42
N PHE A 524 -16.08 -21.39 3.65
CA PHE A 524 -17.36 -21.95 3.19
C PHE A 524 -17.22 -23.24 2.39
N PRO A 525 -16.17 -23.45 1.57
CA PRO A 525 -15.91 -24.73 0.92
C PRO A 525 -15.72 -25.91 1.89
N HIS A 526 -15.33 -25.63 3.13
CA HIS A 526 -15.00 -26.64 4.16
C HIS A 526 -16.08 -26.70 5.22
N LYS A 527 -17.32 -27.05 4.81
CA LYS A 527 -18.54 -26.99 5.63
C LYS A 527 -18.35 -27.39 7.10
N ASN A 528 -17.85 -28.60 7.34
CA ASN A 528 -17.69 -29.12 8.71
C ASN A 528 -16.76 -28.24 9.55
N ILE A 529 -15.71 -27.68 8.94
CA ILE A 529 -14.75 -26.80 9.63
C ILE A 529 -15.38 -25.43 9.87
N ALA A 530 -16.07 -24.88 8.88
CA ALA A 530 -16.81 -23.62 9.01
C ALA A 530 -17.86 -23.70 10.14
N ASP A 531 -18.70 -24.74 10.13
CA ASP A 531 -19.73 -24.96 11.15
C ASP A 531 -19.09 -25.05 12.56
N GLU A 532 -18.05 -25.86 12.70
CA GLU A 532 -17.35 -26.04 13.98
C GLU A 532 -16.63 -24.76 14.44
N PHE A 533 -15.93 -24.06 13.55
CA PHE A 533 -15.20 -22.85 13.89
C PHE A 533 -16.13 -21.68 14.22
N PHE A 534 -17.15 -21.42 13.39
CA PHE A 534 -18.10 -20.34 13.63
C PHE A 534 -19.02 -20.61 14.83
N SER A 535 -19.21 -21.87 15.23
CA SER A 535 -19.91 -22.19 16.49
C SER A 535 -19.22 -21.55 17.72
N LEU A 536 -17.91 -21.31 17.67
CA LEU A 536 -17.18 -20.60 18.74
C LEU A 536 -17.69 -19.18 18.93
N PHE A 537 -18.02 -18.47 17.86
CA PHE A 537 -18.48 -17.08 17.94
C PHE A 537 -19.84 -16.99 18.62
N ARG A 538 -20.69 -17.99 18.40
CA ARG A 538 -21.96 -18.13 19.13
C ARG A 538 -21.73 -18.37 20.61
N ILE A 539 -20.78 -19.25 20.95
CA ILE A 539 -20.41 -19.53 22.34
C ILE A 539 -19.93 -18.23 23.01
N TRP A 540 -18.97 -17.52 22.42
CA TRP A 540 -18.41 -16.29 23.00
C TRP A 540 -19.45 -15.20 23.20
N ARG A 541 -20.37 -15.02 22.24
CA ARG A 541 -21.49 -14.08 22.37
C ARG A 541 -22.40 -14.44 23.53
N GLN A 542 -22.69 -15.74 23.71
CA GLN A 542 -23.51 -16.20 24.83
C GLN A 542 -22.79 -16.01 26.18
N GLU A 543 -21.49 -16.31 26.24
CA GLU A 543 -20.67 -16.14 27.43
C GLU A 543 -20.56 -14.66 27.86
N ALA A 544 -20.53 -13.73 26.90
CA ALA A 544 -20.49 -12.30 27.20
C ALA A 544 -21.73 -11.77 27.96
N ASN A 545 -22.87 -12.48 27.91
CA ASN A 545 -24.05 -12.10 28.67
C ASN A 545 -23.84 -12.22 30.20
N THR A 546 -22.92 -13.07 30.64
CA THR A 546 -22.71 -13.38 32.06
C THR A 546 -21.28 -13.13 32.53
N ARG A 547 -20.28 -13.31 31.66
CA ARG A 547 -18.86 -13.25 32.01
C ARG A 547 -18.20 -11.99 31.50
N LYS A 548 -17.64 -11.20 32.43
CA LYS A 548 -16.97 -9.92 32.15
C LYS A 548 -15.80 -10.03 31.18
N ILE A 549 -15.08 -11.14 31.16
CA ILE A 549 -13.93 -11.29 30.25
C ILE A 549 -14.38 -11.35 28.78
N TRP A 550 -15.47 -12.06 28.49
CA TRP A 550 -16.04 -12.18 27.15
C TRP A 550 -16.78 -10.91 26.70
N GLN A 551 -17.18 -10.05 27.65
CA GLN A 551 -17.69 -8.71 27.34
C GLN A 551 -16.64 -7.82 26.66
N LYS A 552 -15.35 -8.08 26.89
CA LYS A 552 -14.23 -7.35 26.27
C LYS A 552 -13.99 -7.74 24.81
N LEU A 553 -14.65 -8.76 24.27
CA LEU A 553 -14.44 -9.21 22.89
C LEU A 553 -15.54 -8.71 21.95
N HIS A 554 -15.16 -7.94 20.94
CA HIS A 554 -16.04 -7.49 19.88
C HIS A 554 -15.60 -8.09 18.55
N LEU A 555 -16.54 -8.59 17.76
CA LEU A 555 -16.29 -9.22 16.47
C LEU A 555 -16.95 -8.41 15.35
N ILE A 556 -16.22 -8.16 14.28
CA ILE A 556 -16.75 -7.65 13.01
C ILE A 556 -16.39 -8.67 11.93
N MET A 557 -17.38 -9.23 11.25
CA MET A 557 -17.19 -10.18 10.16
C MET A 557 -17.66 -9.55 8.86
N ALA A 558 -16.86 -9.60 7.81
CA ALA A 558 -17.28 -9.28 6.46
C ALA A 558 -17.20 -10.51 5.56
N TYR A 559 -18.29 -10.78 4.83
CA TYR A 559 -18.28 -11.84 3.83
C TYR A 559 -19.06 -11.54 2.56
N SER A 560 -18.60 -12.16 1.48
CA SER A 560 -19.30 -12.14 0.20
C SER A 560 -20.36 -13.22 0.07
N THR A 561 -21.47 -12.88 -0.59
CA THR A 561 -22.50 -13.87 -0.96
C THR A 561 -22.14 -14.69 -2.20
N GLU A 562 -21.04 -14.38 -2.88
CA GLU A 562 -20.71 -15.05 -4.15
C GLU A 562 -20.25 -16.51 -3.99
N GLU A 563 -19.76 -16.91 -2.82
CA GLU A 563 -19.15 -18.25 -2.63
C GLU A 563 -20.13 -19.33 -2.16
N TYR A 564 -21.41 -18.98 -2.00
CA TYR A 564 -22.51 -19.94 -1.77
C TYR A 564 -22.82 -20.85 -2.98
N MET A 565 -22.10 -20.69 -4.10
CA MET A 565 -22.40 -21.32 -5.39
C MET A 565 -22.08 -22.82 -5.47
N GLU A 566 -21.04 -23.28 -4.76
CA GLU A 566 -20.46 -24.61 -4.96
C GLU A 566 -21.11 -25.71 -4.09
N GLY A 567 -22.29 -25.43 -3.51
CA GLY A 567 -23.08 -26.43 -2.77
C GLY A 567 -22.54 -26.81 -1.40
N TYR A 568 -21.52 -26.09 -0.90
CA TYR A 568 -20.85 -26.38 0.35
C TYR A 568 -21.61 -25.92 1.60
N ILE A 569 -22.53 -24.96 1.47
CA ILE A 569 -23.38 -24.51 2.57
C ILE A 569 -24.84 -24.84 2.21
N ASP A 570 -25.58 -25.40 3.17
CA ASP A 570 -27.02 -25.48 3.04
C ASP A 570 -27.56 -24.05 3.01
N ILE A 571 -28.13 -23.63 1.89
CA ILE A 571 -28.62 -22.26 1.70
C ILE A 571 -29.81 -21.95 2.65
N ASN A 572 -30.29 -22.94 3.41
CA ASN A 572 -31.27 -22.79 4.48
C ASN A 572 -30.68 -22.79 5.88
N HIS A 573 -29.38 -23.05 6.03
CA HIS A 573 -28.65 -23.02 7.31
C HIS A 573 -27.29 -22.35 7.14
N SER A 574 -27.24 -21.06 7.46
CA SER A 574 -25.97 -20.35 7.60
C SER A 574 -25.27 -20.84 8.88
N PRO A 575 -23.97 -21.14 8.88
CA PRO A 575 -23.22 -21.43 10.11
C PRO A 575 -23.28 -20.29 11.14
N LEU A 576 -23.71 -19.10 10.71
CA LEU A 576 -23.88 -17.89 11.53
C LEU A 576 -25.34 -17.52 11.78
N GLU A 577 -26.29 -18.40 11.44
CA GLU A 577 -27.73 -18.14 11.60
C GLU A 577 -28.07 -17.83 13.06
N ASN A 578 -28.78 -16.71 13.29
CA ASN A 578 -29.17 -16.19 14.61
C ASN A 578 -28.03 -15.76 15.57
N VAL A 579 -26.81 -15.47 15.06
CA VAL A 579 -25.70 -15.00 15.90
C VAL A 579 -25.32 -13.56 15.57
N GLY A 580 -25.48 -12.63 16.50
CA GLY A 580 -25.10 -11.22 16.30
C GLY A 580 -25.96 -10.47 15.28
N GLU A 581 -25.66 -9.18 15.10
CA GLU A 581 -26.41 -8.29 14.20
C GLU A 581 -25.92 -8.48 12.77
N GLU A 582 -26.85 -8.74 11.85
CA GLU A 582 -26.56 -8.85 10.41
C GLU A 582 -26.98 -7.58 9.67
N ILE A 583 -26.05 -7.04 8.89
CA ILE A 583 -26.25 -5.87 8.06
C ILE A 583 -25.90 -6.24 6.62
N GLU A 584 -26.92 -6.21 5.77
CA GLU A 584 -26.76 -6.33 4.32
C GLU A 584 -26.56 -4.94 3.71
N LEU A 585 -25.49 -4.76 2.93
CA LEU A 585 -25.20 -3.47 2.30
C LEU A 585 -26.08 -3.30 1.04
N PRO A 586 -26.96 -2.27 1.00
CA PRO A 586 -27.83 -2.02 -0.14
C PRO A 586 -27.08 -1.29 -1.27
N ASP A 587 -27.75 -1.21 -2.42
CA ASP A 587 -27.40 -0.29 -3.50
C ASP A 587 -27.48 1.16 -3.01
N PHE A 588 -26.65 2.03 -3.58
CA PHE A 588 -26.72 3.46 -3.35
C PHE A 588 -27.99 4.07 -3.96
N SER A 589 -28.58 5.05 -3.26
CA SER A 589 -29.65 5.89 -3.78
C SER A 589 -29.10 6.93 -4.76
N SER A 590 -29.97 7.50 -5.60
CA SER A 590 -29.57 8.57 -6.53
C SER A 590 -28.96 9.78 -5.82
N GLU A 591 -29.41 10.10 -4.60
CA GLU A 591 -28.83 11.17 -3.78
C GLU A 591 -27.38 10.85 -3.37
N GLN A 592 -27.12 9.62 -2.92
CA GLN A 592 -25.79 9.16 -2.54
C GLN A 592 -24.84 9.12 -3.73
N ILE A 593 -25.35 8.74 -4.90
CA ILE A 593 -24.59 8.72 -6.15
C ILE A 593 -24.26 10.14 -6.60
N LEU A 594 -25.19 11.08 -6.46
CA LEU A 594 -24.94 12.50 -6.73
C LEU A 594 -23.92 13.09 -5.76
N GLU A 595 -24.00 12.73 -4.47
CA GLU A 595 -23.01 13.13 -3.47
C GLU A 595 -21.61 12.60 -3.83
N LEU A 596 -21.52 11.33 -4.24
CA LEU A 596 -20.27 10.74 -4.74
C LEU A 596 -19.75 11.48 -5.99
N ALA A 597 -20.62 11.82 -6.94
CA ALA A 597 -20.27 12.59 -8.13
C ALA A 597 -19.73 13.98 -7.78
N ASN A 598 -20.37 14.66 -6.84
CA ASN A 598 -19.91 15.95 -6.34
C ASN A 598 -18.56 15.83 -5.63
N GLY A 599 -18.36 14.78 -4.83
CA GLY A 599 -17.08 14.51 -4.15
C GLY A 599 -15.92 14.32 -5.13
N TYR A 600 -16.18 13.76 -6.31
CA TYR A 600 -15.19 13.64 -7.38
C TYR A 600 -15.07 14.86 -8.30
N ASP A 601 -15.81 15.95 -8.04
CA ASP A 601 -15.90 17.11 -8.94
C ASP A 601 -16.35 16.70 -10.37
N ALA A 602 -17.22 15.69 -10.50
CA ALA A 602 -17.56 15.07 -11.80
C ALA A 602 -18.45 15.96 -12.71
N GLY A 603 -19.08 17.00 -12.15
CA GLY A 603 -19.98 17.89 -12.90
C GLY A 603 -21.27 17.23 -13.39
N LEU A 604 -21.65 16.07 -12.83
CA LEU A 604 -22.84 15.32 -13.23
C LEU A 604 -24.10 15.90 -12.58
N THR A 605 -25.15 16.01 -13.38
CA THR A 605 -26.49 16.45 -12.98
C THR A 605 -27.33 15.28 -12.46
N LYS A 606 -28.51 15.57 -11.89
CA LYS A 606 -29.44 14.52 -11.45
C LYS A 606 -29.93 13.66 -12.61
N GLU A 607 -30.10 14.28 -13.77
CA GLU A 607 -30.48 13.64 -15.01
C GLU A 607 -29.38 12.68 -15.48
N ASP A 608 -28.11 13.09 -15.43
CA ASP A 608 -26.97 12.22 -15.76
C ASP A 608 -26.90 11.01 -14.80
N ILE A 609 -27.10 11.24 -13.51
CA ILE A 609 -27.17 10.15 -12.51
C ILE A 609 -28.33 9.19 -12.83
N HIS A 610 -29.47 9.70 -13.30
CA HIS A 610 -30.58 8.86 -13.73
C HIS A 610 -30.16 7.94 -14.88
N GLU A 611 -29.51 8.46 -15.92
CA GLU A 611 -29.04 7.65 -17.05
C GLU A 611 -28.01 6.59 -16.62
N ILE A 612 -27.07 6.94 -15.74
CA ILE A 612 -26.08 6.00 -15.22
C ILE A 612 -26.76 4.88 -14.41
N THR A 613 -27.68 5.24 -13.52
CA THR A 613 -28.38 4.28 -12.65
C THR A 613 -29.32 3.35 -13.42
N GLN A 614 -29.87 3.77 -14.57
CA GLN A 614 -30.60 2.85 -15.45
C GLN A 614 -29.72 1.69 -15.91
N ILE A 615 -28.43 1.94 -16.18
CA ILE A 615 -27.51 0.92 -16.68
C ILE A 615 -26.99 0.04 -15.53
N VAL A 616 -26.45 0.64 -14.47
CA VAL A 616 -25.69 -0.10 -13.43
C VAL A 616 -26.34 -0.15 -12.05
N GLY A 617 -27.55 0.41 -11.92
CA GLY A 617 -28.23 0.55 -10.63
C GLY A 617 -27.40 1.38 -9.64
N GLY A 618 -27.46 1.03 -8.35
CA GLY A 618 -26.67 1.66 -7.29
C GLY A 618 -25.49 0.83 -6.81
N HIS A 619 -24.92 -0.04 -7.64
CA HIS A 619 -23.78 -0.86 -7.22
C HIS A 619 -22.54 0.01 -7.00
N LEU A 620 -22.03 0.07 -5.76
CA LEU A 620 -20.92 0.97 -5.40
C LEU A 620 -19.72 0.87 -6.34
N TYR A 621 -19.14 -0.32 -6.53
CA TYR A 621 -18.00 -0.48 -7.42
C TYR A 621 -18.26 -0.03 -8.87
N LEU A 622 -19.43 -0.35 -9.44
CA LEU A 622 -19.74 0.02 -10.83
C LEU A 622 -19.92 1.54 -10.94
N ILE A 623 -20.76 2.10 -10.07
CA ILE A 623 -21.03 3.54 -10.01
C ILE A 623 -19.74 4.34 -9.82
N GLN A 624 -18.92 3.95 -8.86
CA GLN A 624 -17.69 4.66 -8.56
C GLN A 624 -16.72 4.60 -9.74
N LYS A 625 -16.59 3.44 -10.41
CA LYS A 625 -15.75 3.28 -11.59
C LYS A 625 -16.21 4.20 -12.73
N ALA A 626 -17.51 4.30 -13.00
CA ALA A 626 -18.05 5.19 -14.01
C ALA A 626 -17.88 6.67 -13.66
N ILE A 627 -18.36 7.09 -12.48
CA ILE A 627 -18.30 8.49 -12.05
C ILE A 627 -16.87 8.98 -11.98
N TYR A 628 -15.96 8.17 -11.45
CA TYR A 628 -14.55 8.55 -11.39
C TYR A 628 -13.96 8.73 -12.81
N ALA A 629 -14.25 7.81 -13.75
CA ALA A 629 -13.79 7.96 -15.13
C ALA A 629 -14.37 9.21 -15.82
N MET A 630 -15.62 9.57 -15.52
CA MET A 630 -16.26 10.79 -16.00
C MET A 630 -15.62 12.05 -15.40
N ALA A 631 -15.36 12.05 -14.08
CA ALA A 631 -14.68 13.14 -13.40
C ALA A 631 -13.27 13.41 -13.97
N LYS A 632 -12.57 12.36 -14.40
CA LYS A 632 -11.26 12.47 -15.06
C LYS A 632 -11.35 12.76 -16.56
N GLN A 633 -12.54 13.01 -17.11
CA GLN A 633 -12.78 13.25 -18.53
C GLN A 633 -12.25 12.12 -19.44
N GLN A 634 -12.15 10.90 -18.91
CA GLN A 634 -11.72 9.71 -19.64
C GLN A 634 -12.89 9.01 -20.33
N LEU A 635 -14.10 9.25 -19.83
CA LEU A 635 -15.33 8.67 -20.34
C LEU A 635 -16.41 9.75 -20.35
N SER A 636 -17.01 10.01 -21.50
CA SER A 636 -18.22 10.83 -21.57
C SER A 636 -19.44 9.99 -21.20
N LEU A 637 -20.51 10.64 -20.74
CA LEU A 637 -21.79 9.97 -20.49
C LEU A 637 -22.33 9.29 -21.75
N GLU A 638 -22.23 9.95 -22.90
CA GLU A 638 -22.62 9.37 -24.21
C GLU A 638 -21.86 8.06 -24.50
N ASN A 639 -20.52 8.07 -24.36
CA ASN A 639 -19.72 6.87 -24.58
C ASN A 639 -20.00 5.80 -23.53
N PHE A 640 -20.26 6.18 -22.28
CA PHE A 640 -20.67 5.25 -21.23
C PHE A 640 -21.96 4.53 -21.61
N ILE A 641 -22.99 5.26 -22.03
CA ILE A 641 -24.28 4.70 -22.42
C ILE A 641 -24.13 3.71 -23.59
N LEU A 642 -23.27 4.03 -24.55
CA LEU A 642 -23.02 3.19 -25.73
C LEU A 642 -22.20 1.93 -25.42
N THR A 643 -21.21 2.02 -24.52
CA THR A 643 -20.19 0.98 -24.37
C THR A 643 -20.30 0.17 -23.08
N ALA A 644 -20.97 0.66 -22.04
CA ALA A 644 -20.95 0.04 -20.71
C ALA A 644 -21.32 -1.45 -20.70
N THR A 645 -22.21 -1.88 -21.60
CA THR A 645 -22.71 -3.25 -21.70
C THR A 645 -21.95 -4.14 -22.69
N THR A 646 -20.81 -3.68 -23.23
CA THR A 646 -20.01 -4.40 -24.23
C THR A 646 -18.63 -4.82 -23.67
N GLU A 647 -17.85 -5.58 -24.46
CA GLU A 647 -16.44 -5.91 -24.12
C GLU A 647 -15.51 -4.69 -24.15
N GLU A 648 -15.84 -3.69 -24.95
CA GLU A 648 -15.06 -2.45 -25.08
C GLU A 648 -15.28 -1.53 -23.87
N GLY A 649 -16.44 -1.63 -23.24
CA GLY A 649 -16.85 -0.79 -22.13
C GLY A 649 -15.97 -0.91 -20.89
N ILE A 650 -16.13 0.09 -20.02
CA ILE A 650 -15.41 0.19 -18.74
C ILE A 650 -15.60 -1.02 -17.80
N TYR A 651 -16.60 -1.86 -18.04
CA TYR A 651 -16.91 -3.06 -17.24
C TYR A 651 -16.50 -4.38 -17.87
N GLY A 652 -15.80 -4.40 -19.01
CA GLY A 652 -15.46 -5.63 -19.74
C GLY A 652 -14.82 -6.72 -18.87
N ASP A 653 -13.82 -6.39 -18.04
CA ASP A 653 -13.19 -7.37 -17.14
C ASP A 653 -14.14 -7.93 -16.08
N HIS A 654 -15.01 -7.08 -15.52
CA HIS A 654 -16.01 -7.50 -14.52
C HIS A 654 -17.00 -8.49 -15.15
N LEU A 655 -17.50 -8.14 -16.33
CA LEU A 655 -18.49 -8.94 -17.05
C LEU A 655 -17.89 -10.25 -17.57
N ARG A 656 -16.64 -10.25 -18.05
CA ARG A 656 -15.90 -11.48 -18.38
C ARG A 656 -15.71 -12.37 -17.16
N GLY A 657 -15.35 -11.80 -16.01
CA GLY A 657 -15.24 -12.56 -14.76
C GLY A 657 -16.54 -13.27 -14.39
N LEU A 658 -17.68 -12.58 -14.49
CA LEU A 658 -19.01 -13.17 -14.26
C LEU A 658 -19.39 -14.21 -15.32
N TRP A 659 -19.04 -13.96 -16.58
CA TRP A 659 -19.24 -14.91 -17.67
C TRP A 659 -18.51 -16.24 -17.44
N PHE A 660 -17.21 -16.19 -17.09
CA PHE A 660 -16.44 -17.39 -16.77
C PHE A 660 -17.05 -18.17 -15.60
N LYS A 661 -17.59 -17.48 -14.59
CA LYS A 661 -18.31 -18.12 -13.48
C LYS A 661 -19.57 -18.85 -13.94
N LEU A 662 -20.38 -18.23 -14.80
CA LEU A 662 -21.58 -18.88 -15.35
C LEU A 662 -21.23 -20.11 -16.19
N GLN A 663 -20.18 -20.03 -17.02
CA GLN A 663 -19.73 -21.16 -17.85
C GLN A 663 -19.27 -22.36 -17.02
N LYS A 664 -18.74 -22.13 -15.81
CA LYS A 664 -18.33 -23.20 -14.90
C LYS A 664 -19.53 -24.03 -14.40
N PHE A 665 -20.75 -23.48 -14.40
CA PHE A 665 -21.96 -24.11 -13.87
C PHE A 665 -23.12 -24.06 -14.89
N PRO A 666 -23.30 -25.09 -15.73
CA PRO A 666 -24.31 -25.10 -16.82
C PRO A 666 -25.74 -24.76 -16.36
N GLU A 667 -26.14 -25.24 -15.18
CA GLU A 667 -27.44 -24.93 -14.58
C GLU A 667 -27.69 -23.43 -14.32
N LEU A 668 -26.64 -22.69 -13.94
CA LEU A 668 -26.71 -21.24 -13.71
C LEU A 668 -26.66 -20.49 -15.03
N GLN A 669 -25.91 -21.01 -16.01
CA GLN A 669 -25.89 -20.47 -17.36
C GLN A 669 -27.29 -20.56 -18.00
N GLU A 670 -27.93 -21.72 -17.96
CA GLU A 670 -29.31 -21.93 -18.45
C GLU A 670 -30.32 -21.10 -17.66
N GLY A 671 -30.14 -21.02 -16.33
CA GLY A 671 -30.98 -20.17 -15.48
C GLY A 671 -30.88 -18.70 -15.87
N MET A 672 -29.67 -18.19 -16.03
CA MET A 672 -29.43 -16.81 -16.44
C MET A 672 -29.98 -16.55 -17.84
N GLN A 673 -29.83 -17.49 -18.78
CA GLN A 673 -30.42 -17.39 -20.12
C GLN A 673 -31.93 -17.20 -20.05
N LYS A 674 -32.65 -17.99 -19.24
CA LYS A 674 -34.10 -17.84 -19.02
C LYS A 674 -34.46 -16.48 -18.43
N VAL A 675 -33.64 -15.97 -17.50
CA VAL A 675 -33.87 -14.69 -16.83
C VAL A 675 -33.69 -13.51 -17.78
N VAL A 676 -32.69 -13.53 -18.66
CA VAL A 676 -32.42 -12.40 -19.59
C VAL A 676 -33.29 -12.41 -20.84
N THR A 677 -33.83 -13.57 -21.23
CA THR A 677 -34.75 -13.71 -22.37
C THR A 677 -36.20 -13.39 -22.01
N SER A 678 -36.54 -13.37 -20.72
CA SER A 678 -37.90 -13.12 -20.24
C SER A 678 -38.17 -11.64 -20.05
N SER A 679 -39.35 -11.18 -20.51
CA SER A 679 -39.85 -9.82 -20.24
C SER A 679 -40.49 -9.67 -18.86
N THR A 680 -40.76 -10.79 -18.16
CA THR A 680 -41.29 -10.82 -16.79
C THR A 680 -40.34 -11.58 -15.85
N PRO A 681 -40.42 -11.35 -14.53
CA PRO A 681 -39.65 -12.13 -13.57
C PRO A 681 -39.87 -13.63 -13.74
N VAL A 682 -38.80 -14.40 -13.60
CA VAL A 682 -38.79 -15.86 -13.77
C VAL A 682 -38.54 -16.54 -12.43
N ASP A 683 -39.34 -17.55 -12.10
CA ASP A 683 -39.04 -18.44 -10.98
C ASP A 683 -38.34 -19.70 -11.49
N LEU A 684 -37.06 -19.85 -11.19
CA LEU A 684 -36.25 -21.04 -11.53
C LEU A 684 -36.22 -22.07 -10.39
N GLY A 685 -36.98 -21.82 -9.31
CA GLY A 685 -36.91 -22.56 -8.06
C GLY A 685 -35.90 -21.97 -7.07
N THR A 686 -36.14 -22.23 -5.79
CA THR A 686 -35.43 -21.62 -4.65
C THR A 686 -33.91 -21.66 -4.77
N MET A 687 -33.34 -22.81 -5.16
CA MET A 687 -31.88 -22.99 -5.20
C MET A 687 -31.22 -22.16 -6.30
N LEU A 688 -31.73 -22.21 -7.54
CA LEU A 688 -31.17 -21.45 -8.66
C LEU A 688 -31.39 -19.95 -8.48
N ASN A 689 -32.57 -19.55 -7.99
CA ASN A 689 -32.85 -18.14 -7.70
C ASN A 689 -31.86 -17.57 -6.68
N LYS A 690 -31.61 -18.29 -5.58
CA LYS A 690 -30.66 -17.86 -4.54
C LYS A 690 -29.22 -17.84 -5.06
N LYS A 691 -28.76 -18.84 -5.82
CA LYS A 691 -27.39 -18.86 -6.40
C LYS A 691 -27.14 -17.69 -7.36
N LEU A 692 -28.08 -17.39 -8.26
CA LEU A 692 -27.96 -16.24 -9.17
C LEU A 692 -28.02 -14.90 -8.42
N HIS A 693 -28.84 -14.81 -7.36
CA HIS A 693 -28.92 -13.62 -6.52
C HIS A 693 -27.61 -13.40 -5.77
N SER A 694 -26.99 -14.47 -5.26
CA SER A 694 -25.76 -14.43 -4.48
C SER A 694 -24.54 -13.98 -5.32
N LEU A 695 -24.56 -14.27 -6.63
CA LEU A 695 -23.67 -13.71 -7.65
C LEU A 695 -23.86 -12.21 -7.91
N GLY A 696 -24.93 -11.60 -7.40
CA GLY A 696 -25.30 -10.21 -7.67
C GLY A 696 -25.86 -9.96 -9.06
N LEU A 697 -26.16 -11.01 -9.85
CA LEU A 697 -26.66 -10.89 -11.23
C LEU A 697 -28.15 -10.57 -11.31
N VAL A 698 -28.93 -11.04 -10.34
CA VAL A 698 -30.39 -10.91 -10.32
C VAL A 698 -30.86 -10.32 -9.00
N LYS A 699 -32.09 -9.79 -8.99
CA LYS A 699 -32.82 -9.39 -7.78
C LYS A 699 -34.15 -10.12 -7.71
N PHE A 700 -34.62 -10.35 -6.49
CA PHE A 700 -35.95 -10.93 -6.26
C PHE A 700 -37.05 -9.92 -6.54
N GLU A 701 -38.11 -10.39 -7.16
CA GLU A 701 -39.42 -9.76 -7.23
C GLU A 701 -40.44 -10.79 -6.76
N HIS A 702 -40.84 -10.67 -5.49
CA HIS A 702 -41.55 -11.72 -4.77
C HIS A 702 -40.78 -13.05 -4.80
N ASN A 703 -41.35 -14.11 -5.38
CA ASN A 703 -40.72 -15.43 -5.47
C ASN A 703 -39.90 -15.64 -6.76
N ALA A 704 -40.02 -14.72 -7.71
CA ALA A 704 -39.32 -14.78 -8.99
C ALA A 704 -38.09 -13.86 -8.97
N ILE A 705 -37.24 -13.98 -9.99
CA ILE A 705 -36.04 -13.18 -10.17
C ILE A 705 -36.03 -12.48 -11.52
N LYS A 706 -35.39 -11.32 -11.58
CA LYS A 706 -35.11 -10.57 -12.81
C LYS A 706 -33.68 -10.04 -12.80
N PRO A 707 -33.09 -9.66 -13.96
CA PRO A 707 -31.77 -9.06 -13.98
C PRO A 707 -31.70 -7.90 -12.98
N ARG A 708 -30.61 -7.84 -12.20
CA ARG A 708 -30.45 -6.82 -11.16
C ARG A 708 -30.34 -5.43 -11.78
N TYR A 709 -29.55 -5.35 -12.85
CA TYR A 709 -29.24 -4.14 -13.63
C TYR A 709 -29.38 -4.39 -15.13
N GLN A 710 -29.64 -3.33 -15.89
CA GLN A 710 -29.68 -3.37 -17.35
C GLN A 710 -28.33 -3.80 -17.94
N LEU A 711 -27.23 -3.44 -17.28
CA LEU A 711 -25.87 -3.90 -17.58
C LEU A 711 -25.82 -5.42 -17.80
N TYR A 712 -26.35 -6.17 -16.85
CA TYR A 712 -26.36 -7.63 -16.90
C TYR A 712 -27.40 -8.15 -17.90
N ALA A 713 -28.57 -7.51 -17.98
CA ALA A 713 -29.61 -7.90 -18.93
C ALA A 713 -29.08 -7.90 -20.37
N GLN A 714 -28.46 -6.80 -20.80
CA GLN A 714 -27.94 -6.64 -22.16
C GLN A 714 -26.73 -7.53 -22.43
N TYR A 715 -25.70 -7.45 -21.59
CA TYR A 715 -24.44 -8.17 -21.81
C TYR A 715 -24.63 -9.70 -21.89
N PHE A 716 -25.49 -10.26 -21.03
CA PHE A 716 -25.74 -11.69 -21.02
C PHE A 716 -26.79 -12.12 -22.04
N SER A 717 -27.74 -11.26 -22.44
CA SER A 717 -28.62 -11.56 -23.56
C SER A 717 -27.78 -11.84 -24.81
N ASP A 718 -26.88 -10.93 -25.19
CA ASP A 718 -26.07 -11.04 -26.41
C ASP A 718 -25.19 -12.30 -26.48
N ARG A 719 -24.90 -12.96 -25.35
CA ARG A 719 -24.03 -14.15 -25.27
C ARG A 719 -24.76 -15.45 -25.02
N LEU A 720 -25.94 -15.38 -24.40
CA LEU A 720 -26.73 -16.54 -24.02
C LEU A 720 -27.89 -16.80 -24.98
N THR A 721 -28.28 -15.84 -25.81
CA THR A 721 -29.25 -16.00 -26.90
C THR A 721 -28.53 -16.15 -28.23
#